data_AF-A0A2J0MAS4-F1
#
_entry.id   AF-A0A2J0MAS4-F1
#
_cell.length_a   1.000
_cell.length_b   1.000
_cell.length_c   1.000
_cell.angle_alpha   90.00
_cell.angle_beta   90.00
_cell.angle_gamma   90.00
#
_symmetry.space_group_name_H-M   'P 1'
#
loop_
_entity.id
_entity.type
_entity.pdbx_description
1 polymer ?
#
loop_
_entity_poly.entity_id
_entity_poly.type
_entity_poly.pdbx_seq_one_letter_code
_entity_poly.pdbx_strand_id
1 'polypeptide(L)'
;MVKEKNINPQDRRQYKRLEHIFPVEFRFLDASGSPVSEWYQAFTQDISRGGICLIVNNLQFGDCKYLVDKDILISLHINIPLGADAVKASARLAWFKTTRAESSLQYVLGVIYEKIDAAGNERILKYVNVRKFLKALAITFTLFLSVALVWSGFYNAKLRYANEKLLMSLSKNITYQRMLRQGSESLKSQIEEAQFLLSQSERKTEILERRVLEVSQDDREATARLNGTIDLFKRYQDKIRQDLSGLVAKKVKVDGDVAVKTQEASLLEKKILDKLYRWLLAHQNNNTGLVASFEGDKDITDWGFTYDQALAVMVFTKAGNLGNARDILEFYRKAPKDASGGFANAYYASSGEISEFVSHAGPNIWLGLAALQYSRQTGDMRYMGLARGIALWLETIKDTEGGLKGGKAFSWYSTEHNLDAYAFYSMMNELTKEGVYRKRASEALAWLNKNAYSKVALPVIKRGKGDATIATDTYAWSITAIGPRTLKDSGMDPDAIMDFALAQCSVSVEYKKPDGSFVSVKGFDFAKHQNLARGGVVSCEWTAQMILALKIMAGYHEGLGNEEKALYYGRLGDEYTSELSKMIVSSPSPVGQGDFCLPYASHEFVDTGHGWRTPKGSRTGSVAATAYTILAIDGFNPLKFNK
;
A
#
# COMPACT_ATOMS: atom_id res chain seq x y z
N MET A 1 -41.12 30.76 -74.54
CA MET A 1 -40.06 31.76 -74.26
C MET A 1 -40.58 32.76 -73.23
N VAL A 2 -40.22 32.58 -71.97
CA VAL A 2 -40.18 33.65 -70.94
C VAL A 2 -38.89 33.39 -70.17
N LYS A 3 -38.03 34.42 -70.11
CA LYS A 3 -36.65 34.36 -69.63
C LYS A 3 -36.58 33.89 -68.17
N GLU A 4 -35.87 32.78 -67.94
CA GLU A 4 -35.36 32.41 -66.62
C GLU A 4 -34.44 33.53 -66.11
N LYS A 5 -34.87 34.21 -65.05
CA LYS A 5 -34.02 35.13 -64.29
C LYS A 5 -33.00 34.30 -63.50
N ASN A 6 -31.72 34.49 -63.82
CA ASN A 6 -30.51 34.20 -63.05
C ASN A 6 -30.75 33.57 -61.66
N ILE A 7 -30.62 32.25 -61.58
CA ILE A 7 -30.32 31.55 -60.31
C ILE A 7 -28.84 31.17 -60.37
N ASN A 8 -28.05 31.69 -59.44
CA ASN A 8 -26.62 31.45 -59.33
C ASN A 8 -26.35 29.93 -59.17
N PRO A 9 -25.50 29.29 -60.01
CA PRO A 9 -25.21 27.86 -59.93
C PRO A 9 -24.62 27.38 -58.60
N GLN A 10 -24.10 28.30 -57.76
CA GLN A 10 -23.60 27.98 -56.43
C GLN A 10 -24.70 27.65 -55.39
N ASP A 11 -25.97 27.94 -55.67
CA ASP A 11 -27.11 27.57 -54.82
C ASP A 11 -27.66 26.15 -55.09
N ARG A 12 -26.95 25.33 -55.86
CA ARG A 12 -27.25 23.89 -55.98
C ARG A 12 -26.99 23.17 -54.65
N ARG A 13 -28.04 23.11 -53.82
CA ARG A 13 -28.39 22.05 -52.85
C ARG A 13 -27.22 21.29 -52.20
N GLN A 14 -26.38 21.97 -51.41
CA GLN A 14 -25.63 21.29 -50.36
C GLN A 14 -26.41 21.39 -49.05
N TYR A 15 -27.44 20.55 -48.91
CA TYR A 15 -28.09 20.38 -47.62
C TYR A 15 -27.06 19.80 -46.64
N LYS A 16 -26.87 20.47 -45.50
CA LYS A 16 -26.14 19.90 -44.37
C LYS A 16 -27.12 18.98 -43.66
N ARG A 17 -27.01 17.68 -43.98
CA ARG A 17 -27.78 16.65 -43.28
C ARG A 17 -27.39 16.57 -41.81
N LEU A 18 -28.39 16.58 -40.95
CA LEU A 18 -28.35 16.40 -39.52
C LEU A 18 -28.61 14.93 -39.20
N GLU A 19 -27.95 14.43 -38.16
CA GLU A 19 -28.23 13.09 -37.62
C GLU A 19 -29.43 13.08 -36.64
N HIS A 20 -29.89 14.26 -36.23
CA HIS A 20 -31.08 14.43 -35.39
C HIS A 20 -32.12 15.26 -36.13
N ILE A 21 -33.36 15.09 -35.71
CA ILE A 21 -34.51 15.77 -36.29
C ILE A 21 -34.73 17.10 -35.59
N PHE A 22 -34.88 18.16 -36.37
CA PHE A 22 -35.39 19.45 -35.88
C PHE A 22 -36.91 19.44 -35.97
N PRO A 23 -37.63 19.70 -34.87
CA PRO A 23 -39.06 19.96 -34.91
C PRO A 23 -39.33 21.26 -35.66
N VAL A 24 -40.24 21.23 -36.62
CA VAL A 24 -40.69 22.39 -37.36
C VAL A 24 -42.21 22.40 -37.34
N GLU A 25 -42.82 23.51 -36.96
CA GLU A 25 -44.25 23.70 -37.18
C GLU A 25 -44.43 24.50 -38.46
N PHE A 26 -45.41 24.14 -39.29
CA PHE A 26 -45.71 24.88 -40.51
C PHE A 26 -47.20 25.01 -40.80
N ARG A 27 -47.58 26.03 -41.59
CA ARG A 27 -48.94 26.17 -42.13
C ARG A 27 -48.91 26.83 -43.51
N PHE A 28 -49.95 26.58 -44.30
CA PHE A 28 -50.12 27.20 -45.61
C PHE A 28 -50.78 28.58 -45.49
N LEU A 29 -50.31 29.52 -46.31
CA LEU A 29 -50.84 30.85 -46.46
C LEU A 29 -51.21 31.07 -47.93
N ASP A 30 -52.26 31.84 -48.18
CA ASP A 30 -52.58 32.30 -49.54
C ASP A 30 -51.58 33.36 -50.05
N ALA A 31 -51.75 33.78 -51.31
CA ALA A 31 -50.94 34.83 -51.93
C ALA A 31 -51.04 36.20 -51.21
N SER A 32 -52.05 36.41 -50.36
CA SER A 32 -52.20 37.62 -49.52
C SER A 32 -51.49 37.49 -48.17
N GLY A 33 -50.96 36.31 -47.82
CA GLY A 33 -50.32 36.00 -46.54
C GLY A 33 -51.30 35.58 -45.44
N SER A 34 -52.57 35.37 -45.77
CA SER A 34 -53.61 34.92 -44.82
C SER A 34 -53.55 33.40 -44.64
N PRO A 35 -53.72 32.87 -43.40
CA PRO A 35 -53.64 31.44 -43.16
C PRO A 35 -54.83 30.70 -43.76
N VAL A 36 -54.52 29.65 -44.55
CA VAL A 36 -55.51 28.79 -45.22
C VAL A 36 -55.47 27.34 -44.72
N SER A 37 -54.62 27.06 -43.72
CA SER A 37 -54.56 25.79 -43.01
C SER A 37 -54.25 25.97 -41.53
N GLU A 38 -54.52 24.92 -40.75
CA GLU A 38 -54.02 24.76 -39.39
C GLU A 38 -52.50 24.55 -39.36
N TRP A 39 -51.92 24.60 -38.14
CA TRP A 39 -50.51 24.26 -37.93
C TRP A 39 -50.28 22.76 -37.97
N TYR A 40 -49.30 22.36 -38.77
CA TYR A 40 -48.82 21.00 -38.93
C TYR A 40 -47.46 20.83 -38.28
N GLN A 41 -47.22 19.66 -37.69
CA GLN A 41 -45.90 19.28 -37.19
C GLN A 41 -45.11 18.56 -38.28
N ALA A 42 -43.86 18.99 -38.43
CA ALA A 42 -42.91 18.47 -39.37
C ALA A 42 -41.54 18.31 -38.72
N PHE A 43 -40.69 17.60 -39.44
CA PHE A 43 -39.37 17.23 -39.00
C PHE A 43 -38.38 17.53 -40.11
N THR A 44 -37.24 18.14 -39.80
CA THR A 44 -36.18 18.34 -40.78
C THR A 44 -34.86 17.73 -40.33
N GLN A 45 -34.22 17.02 -41.24
CA GLN A 45 -32.81 16.62 -41.13
C GLN A 45 -31.94 17.35 -42.15
N ASP A 46 -32.51 17.98 -43.17
CA ASP A 46 -31.74 18.55 -44.27
C ASP A 46 -31.92 20.06 -44.29
N ILE A 47 -30.88 20.77 -43.83
CA ILE A 47 -30.88 22.23 -43.71
C ILE A 47 -29.86 22.84 -44.66
N SER A 48 -30.25 23.89 -45.37
CA SER A 48 -29.37 24.70 -46.19
C SER A 48 -29.57 26.19 -45.89
N ARG A 49 -28.69 27.04 -46.40
CA ARG A 49 -28.80 28.50 -46.23
C ARG A 49 -30.07 29.08 -46.87
N GLY A 50 -30.56 28.45 -47.94
CA GLY A 50 -31.70 28.92 -48.73
C GLY A 50 -32.99 28.12 -48.55
N GLY A 51 -33.02 27.10 -47.70
CA GLY A 51 -34.23 26.28 -47.51
C GLY A 51 -34.00 25.01 -46.70
N ILE A 52 -35.09 24.28 -46.42
CA ILE A 52 -35.10 23.05 -45.61
C ILE A 52 -35.94 21.97 -46.30
N CYS A 53 -35.68 20.71 -45.94
CA CYS A 53 -36.53 19.59 -46.32
C CYS A 53 -37.40 19.18 -45.12
N LEU A 54 -38.72 19.27 -45.25
CA LEU A 54 -39.67 18.88 -44.22
C LEU A 54 -40.18 17.47 -44.47
N ILE A 55 -40.25 16.68 -43.41
CA ILE A 55 -40.89 15.37 -43.38
C ILE A 55 -42.15 15.52 -42.53
N VAL A 56 -43.30 15.26 -43.14
CA VAL A 56 -44.62 15.46 -42.55
C VAL A 56 -45.35 14.13 -42.55
N ASN A 57 -45.88 13.74 -41.39
CA ASN A 57 -46.70 12.55 -41.27
C ASN A 57 -48.17 12.97 -41.29
N ASN A 58 -48.97 12.40 -42.20
CA ASN A 58 -50.42 12.60 -42.31
C ASN A 58 -50.87 14.07 -42.43
N LEU A 59 -50.81 14.61 -43.66
CA LEU A 59 -51.48 15.86 -44.00
C LEU A 59 -53.00 15.65 -44.15
N GLN A 60 -53.83 16.60 -43.71
CA GLN A 60 -55.28 16.49 -43.91
C GLN A 60 -55.61 16.46 -45.41
N PHE A 61 -56.52 15.58 -45.81
CA PHE A 61 -56.84 15.34 -47.22
C PHE A 61 -57.28 16.62 -47.97
N GLY A 62 -57.99 17.51 -47.29
CA GLY A 62 -58.43 18.80 -47.85
C GLY A 62 -57.30 19.79 -48.14
N ASP A 63 -56.16 19.66 -47.46
CA ASP A 63 -55.02 20.58 -47.55
C ASP A 63 -53.96 20.09 -48.55
N CYS A 64 -54.07 18.85 -49.04
CA CYS A 64 -53.24 18.32 -50.11
C CYS A 64 -53.33 19.15 -51.41
N LYS A 65 -54.46 19.85 -51.63
CA LYS A 65 -54.65 20.75 -52.78
C LYS A 65 -53.59 21.86 -52.83
N TYR A 66 -53.11 22.30 -51.67
CA TYR A 66 -52.10 23.35 -51.56
C TYR A 66 -50.70 22.88 -51.98
N LEU A 67 -50.44 21.57 -52.06
CA LEU A 67 -49.15 21.06 -52.53
C LEU A 67 -48.94 21.24 -54.05
N VAL A 68 -50.01 21.49 -54.79
CA VAL A 68 -50.00 21.67 -56.26
C VAL A 68 -50.13 23.14 -56.64
N ASP A 69 -50.54 23.99 -55.70
CA ASP A 69 -50.67 25.43 -55.88
C ASP A 69 -49.30 26.11 -55.87
N LYS A 70 -48.99 26.87 -56.92
CA LYS A 70 -47.70 27.55 -57.08
C LYS A 70 -47.65 28.90 -56.37
N ASP A 71 -48.80 29.46 -56.02
CA ASP A 71 -48.93 30.77 -55.38
C ASP A 71 -49.07 30.66 -53.86
N ILE A 72 -49.02 29.43 -53.32
CA ILE A 72 -49.09 29.17 -51.88
C ILE A 72 -47.76 29.53 -51.19
N LEU A 73 -47.87 30.16 -50.03
CA LEU A 73 -46.74 30.41 -49.12
C LEU A 73 -46.82 29.47 -47.92
N ILE A 74 -45.67 29.19 -47.31
CA ILE A 74 -45.54 28.32 -46.15
C ILE A 74 -44.87 29.10 -45.02
N SER A 75 -45.60 29.31 -43.93
CA SER A 75 -45.06 29.85 -42.69
C SER A 75 -44.40 28.72 -41.89
N LEU A 76 -43.17 28.94 -41.42
CA LEU A 76 -42.35 27.97 -40.71
C LEU A 76 -41.94 28.51 -39.34
N HIS A 77 -42.08 27.68 -38.30
CA HIS A 77 -41.47 27.86 -36.98
C HIS A 77 -40.46 26.73 -36.73
N ILE A 78 -39.18 27.04 -36.88
CA ILE A 78 -38.09 26.05 -36.76
C ILE A 78 -37.56 26.08 -35.32
N ASN A 79 -37.82 25.01 -34.57
CA ASN A 79 -37.38 24.89 -33.19
C ASN A 79 -35.96 24.32 -33.15
N ILE A 80 -34.99 25.13 -32.73
CA ILE A 80 -33.62 24.68 -32.49
C ILE A 80 -33.58 24.01 -31.10
N PRO A 81 -33.18 22.74 -30.98
CA PRO A 81 -33.09 22.08 -29.67
C PRO A 81 -32.17 22.85 -28.71
N LEU A 82 -32.66 23.13 -27.49
CA LEU A 82 -32.00 23.96 -26.45
C LEU A 82 -31.90 25.46 -26.79
N GLY A 83 -32.56 25.93 -27.85
CA GLY A 83 -32.74 27.35 -28.14
C GLY A 83 -33.96 27.93 -27.43
N ALA A 84 -33.90 29.20 -27.01
CA ALA A 84 -35.00 29.87 -26.32
C ALA A 84 -36.21 30.14 -27.25
N ASP A 85 -35.94 30.55 -28.51
CA ASP A 85 -36.99 30.95 -29.46
C ASP A 85 -36.92 30.21 -30.79
N ALA A 86 -38.09 29.88 -31.33
CA ALA A 86 -38.28 29.35 -32.67
C ALA A 86 -37.87 30.36 -33.76
N VAL A 87 -37.15 29.89 -34.78
CA VAL A 87 -36.81 30.73 -35.94
C VAL A 87 -38.00 30.75 -36.89
N LYS A 88 -38.57 31.94 -37.11
CA LYS A 88 -39.70 32.15 -38.02
C LYS A 88 -39.21 32.40 -39.44
N ALA A 89 -39.80 31.73 -40.42
CA ALA A 89 -39.51 31.94 -41.83
C ALA A 89 -40.78 31.82 -42.69
N SER A 90 -40.82 32.52 -43.82
CA SER A 90 -41.78 32.30 -44.90
C SER A 90 -41.04 31.64 -46.07
N ALA A 91 -41.62 30.61 -46.64
CA ALA A 91 -41.01 29.78 -47.67
C ALA A 91 -42.03 29.41 -48.75
N ARG A 92 -41.53 29.04 -49.92
CA ARG A 92 -42.34 28.48 -51.01
C ARG A 92 -42.04 27.00 -51.21
N LEU A 93 -43.03 26.24 -51.63
CA LEU A 93 -42.85 24.85 -52.00
C LEU A 93 -42.06 24.75 -53.31
N ALA A 94 -40.92 24.07 -53.29
CA ALA A 94 -40.09 23.87 -54.48
C ALA A 94 -40.36 22.51 -55.14
N TRP A 95 -40.59 21.49 -54.32
CA TRP A 95 -40.98 20.15 -54.75
C TRP A 95 -41.59 19.39 -53.58
N PHE A 96 -42.41 18.39 -53.87
CA PHE A 96 -42.86 17.43 -52.87
C PHE A 96 -42.79 16.01 -53.40
N LYS A 97 -42.66 15.04 -52.50
CA LYS A 97 -42.71 13.62 -52.80
C LYS A 97 -43.53 12.90 -51.74
N THR A 98 -44.41 12.01 -52.17
CA THR A 98 -45.15 11.11 -51.28
C THR A 98 -44.39 9.80 -51.12
N THR A 99 -44.21 9.35 -49.87
CA THR A 99 -43.58 8.07 -49.54
C THR A 99 -44.53 7.27 -48.65
N ARG A 100 -44.66 5.97 -48.89
CA ARG A 100 -45.50 5.09 -48.08
C ARG A 100 -44.60 4.46 -47.00
N ALA A 101 -44.78 4.85 -45.75
CA ALA A 101 -44.20 4.16 -44.60
C ALA A 101 -45.24 3.19 -44.03
N GLU A 102 -44.82 2.09 -43.39
CA GLU A 102 -45.64 0.91 -43.05
C GLU A 102 -46.94 1.20 -42.27
N SER A 103 -47.11 2.39 -41.69
CA SER A 103 -48.29 2.78 -40.91
C SER A 103 -48.85 4.19 -41.16
N SER A 104 -48.28 5.00 -42.07
CA SER A 104 -48.79 6.35 -42.38
C SER A 104 -48.35 6.87 -43.75
N LEU A 105 -49.12 7.83 -44.30
CA LEU A 105 -48.78 8.47 -45.57
C LEU A 105 -47.85 9.66 -45.27
N GLN A 106 -46.59 9.56 -45.70
CA GLN A 106 -45.55 10.53 -45.40
C GLN A 106 -45.29 11.44 -46.60
N TYR A 107 -45.21 12.74 -46.34
CA TYR A 107 -44.89 13.75 -47.34
C TYR A 107 -43.51 14.33 -47.07
N VAL A 108 -42.67 14.38 -48.10
CA VAL A 108 -41.37 15.03 -48.07
C VAL A 108 -41.47 16.31 -48.88
N LEU A 109 -41.37 17.47 -48.23
CA LEU A 109 -41.55 18.78 -48.83
C LEU A 109 -40.20 19.52 -48.87
N GLY A 110 -39.68 19.77 -50.06
CA GLY A 110 -38.55 20.67 -50.24
C GLY A 110 -39.03 22.12 -50.31
N VAL A 111 -38.68 22.94 -49.32
CA VAL A 111 -39.11 24.34 -49.26
C VAL A 111 -37.91 25.28 -49.37
N ILE A 112 -38.10 26.40 -50.06
CA ILE A 112 -37.09 27.45 -50.26
C ILE A 112 -37.53 28.70 -49.51
N TYR A 113 -36.66 29.25 -48.67
CA TYR A 113 -36.95 30.46 -47.92
C TYR A 113 -37.16 31.64 -48.86
N GLU A 114 -38.26 32.36 -48.65
CA GLU A 114 -38.53 33.65 -49.30
C GLU A 114 -38.16 34.79 -48.36
N LYS A 115 -38.48 34.63 -47.07
CA LYS A 115 -38.07 35.56 -46.02
C LYS A 115 -37.69 34.79 -44.76
N ILE A 116 -36.46 34.96 -44.31
CA ILE A 116 -35.97 34.45 -43.03
C ILE A 116 -35.12 35.53 -42.38
N ASP A 117 -35.25 35.66 -41.07
CA ASP A 117 -34.37 36.54 -40.31
C ASP A 117 -32.91 36.09 -40.43
N ALA A 118 -32.00 37.03 -40.74
CA ALA A 118 -30.60 36.72 -40.99
C ALA A 118 -29.91 36.15 -39.74
N ALA A 119 -30.22 36.70 -38.55
CA ALA A 119 -29.69 36.21 -37.28
C ALA A 119 -30.25 34.82 -36.93
N GLY A 120 -31.54 34.59 -37.21
CA GLY A 120 -32.18 33.27 -37.10
C GLY A 120 -31.55 32.20 -38.01
N ASN A 121 -31.30 32.53 -39.28
CA ASN A 121 -30.66 31.60 -40.22
C ASN A 121 -29.21 31.27 -39.83
N GLU A 122 -28.44 32.27 -39.38
CA GLU A 122 -27.08 32.07 -38.88
C GLU A 122 -27.07 31.20 -37.62
N ARG A 123 -28.02 31.39 -36.69
CA ARG A 123 -28.18 30.53 -35.49
C ARG A 123 -28.37 29.06 -35.87
N ILE A 124 -29.22 28.76 -36.85
CA ILE A 124 -29.44 27.39 -37.34
C ILE A 124 -28.13 26.81 -37.89
N LEU A 125 -27.45 27.54 -38.79
CA LEU A 125 -26.21 27.07 -39.43
C LEU A 125 -25.05 26.93 -38.44
N LYS A 126 -24.94 27.84 -37.47
CA LYS A 126 -23.95 27.78 -36.38
C LYS A 126 -24.16 26.54 -35.53
N TYR A 127 -25.41 26.22 -35.18
CA TYR A 127 -25.73 24.99 -34.44
C TYR A 127 -25.28 23.74 -35.20
N VAL A 128 -25.59 23.66 -36.51
CA VAL A 128 -25.19 22.53 -37.36
C VAL A 128 -23.67 22.36 -37.41
N ASN A 129 -22.93 23.46 -37.56
CA ASN A 129 -21.47 23.43 -37.62
C ASN A 129 -20.83 23.07 -36.27
N VAL A 130 -21.30 23.67 -35.17
CA VAL A 130 -20.81 23.38 -33.82
C VAL A 130 -21.01 21.92 -33.47
N ARG A 131 -22.16 21.33 -33.81
CA ARG A 131 -22.40 19.90 -33.58
C ARG A 131 -21.46 18.99 -34.38
N LYS A 132 -21.21 19.30 -35.66
CA LYS A 132 -20.22 18.54 -36.46
C LYS A 132 -18.81 18.64 -35.88
N PHE A 133 -18.41 19.84 -35.45
CA PHE A 133 -17.13 20.06 -34.78
C PHE A 133 -17.03 19.28 -33.46
N LEU A 134 -18.06 19.35 -32.59
CA LEU A 134 -18.08 18.61 -31.32
C LEU A 134 -17.98 17.10 -31.52
N LYS A 135 -18.56 16.54 -32.59
CA LYS A 135 -18.39 15.13 -32.93
C LYS A 135 -16.97 14.79 -33.34
N ALA A 136 -16.37 15.59 -34.23
CA ALA A 136 -14.99 15.40 -34.63
C ALA A 136 -14.05 15.49 -33.40
N LEU A 137 -14.28 16.49 -32.54
CA LEU A 137 -13.55 16.68 -31.28
C LEU A 137 -13.69 15.46 -30.36
N ALA A 138 -14.91 14.96 -30.17
CA ALA A 138 -15.18 13.78 -29.35
C ALA A 138 -14.45 12.55 -29.89
N ILE A 139 -14.49 12.31 -31.21
CA ILE A 139 -13.77 11.20 -31.85
C ILE A 139 -12.26 11.33 -31.63
N THR A 140 -11.68 12.52 -31.88
CA THR A 140 -10.24 12.75 -31.65
C THR A 140 -9.85 12.60 -30.18
N PHE A 141 -10.71 13.07 -29.26
CA PHE A 141 -10.48 12.93 -27.83
C PHE A 141 -10.50 11.46 -27.40
N THR A 142 -11.47 10.68 -27.89
CA THR A 142 -11.53 9.23 -27.63
C THR A 142 -10.30 8.53 -28.18
N LEU A 143 -9.86 8.85 -29.41
CA LEU A 143 -8.66 8.26 -30.00
C LEU A 143 -7.41 8.58 -29.17
N PHE A 144 -7.24 9.85 -28.76
CA PHE A 144 -6.11 10.27 -27.93
C PHE A 144 -6.13 9.58 -26.57
N LEU A 145 -7.31 9.48 -25.93
CA LEU A 145 -7.48 8.77 -24.67
C LEU A 145 -7.14 7.27 -24.82
N SER A 146 -7.59 6.62 -25.89
CA SER A 146 -7.25 5.22 -26.17
C SER A 146 -5.74 5.02 -26.37
N VAL A 147 -5.07 5.90 -27.12
CA VAL A 147 -3.61 5.84 -27.29
C VAL A 147 -2.89 6.07 -25.96
N ALA A 148 -3.34 7.03 -25.15
CA ALA A 148 -2.79 7.30 -23.83
C ALA A 148 -2.94 6.10 -22.88
N LEU A 149 -4.10 5.41 -22.91
CA LEU A 149 -4.33 4.20 -22.11
C LEU A 149 -3.43 3.04 -22.55
N VAL A 150 -3.26 2.82 -23.86
CA VAL A 150 -2.35 1.80 -24.40
C VAL A 150 -0.90 2.11 -24.01
N TRP A 151 -0.48 3.37 -24.15
CA TRP A 151 0.86 3.82 -23.76
C TRP A 151 1.11 3.63 -22.26
N SER A 152 0.15 4.03 -21.42
CA SER A 152 0.19 3.82 -19.96
C SER A 152 0.29 2.33 -19.61
N GLY A 153 -0.50 1.48 -20.26
CA GLY A 153 -0.43 0.02 -20.09
C GLY A 153 0.95 -0.56 -20.44
N PHE A 154 1.54 -0.14 -21.56
CA PHE A 154 2.87 -0.57 -21.97
C PHE A 154 3.96 -0.10 -20.99
N TYR A 155 3.89 1.16 -20.55
CA TYR A 155 4.82 1.73 -19.57
C TYR A 155 4.76 0.97 -18.23
N ASN A 156 3.56 0.69 -17.73
CA ASN A 156 3.34 -0.08 -16.51
C ASN A 156 3.86 -1.52 -16.63
N ALA A 157 3.65 -2.18 -17.77
CA ALA A 157 4.18 -3.52 -18.01
C ALA A 157 5.72 -3.53 -18.01
N LYS A 158 6.34 -2.53 -18.63
CA LYS A 158 7.80 -2.36 -18.64
C LYS A 158 8.37 -2.11 -17.24
N LEU A 159 7.70 -1.27 -16.44
CA LEU A 159 8.07 -1.00 -15.05
C LEU A 159 8.02 -2.27 -14.19
N ARG A 160 6.92 -3.03 -14.29
CA ARG A 160 6.76 -4.32 -13.59
C ARG A 160 7.90 -5.28 -13.93
N TYR A 161 8.20 -5.46 -15.21
CA TYR A 161 9.29 -6.35 -15.63
C TYR A 161 10.66 -5.91 -15.06
N ALA A 162 10.94 -4.60 -15.05
CA ALA A 162 12.17 -4.08 -14.48
C ALA A 162 12.25 -4.30 -12.95
N ASN A 163 11.12 -4.11 -12.25
CA ASN A 163 11.00 -4.32 -10.81
C ASN A 163 11.12 -5.82 -10.44
N GLU A 164 10.54 -6.73 -11.23
CA GLU A 164 10.70 -8.18 -11.07
C GLU A 164 12.17 -8.60 -11.21
N LYS A 165 12.89 -8.06 -12.21
CA LYS A 165 14.33 -8.31 -12.38
C LYS A 165 15.15 -7.83 -11.18
N LEU A 166 14.76 -6.70 -10.59
CA LEU A 166 15.41 -6.17 -9.38
C LEU A 166 15.19 -7.11 -8.18
N LEU A 167 13.99 -7.68 -8.01
CA LEU A 167 13.71 -8.69 -6.97
C LEU A 167 14.52 -9.98 -7.17
N MET A 168 14.68 -10.44 -8.41
CA MET A 168 15.54 -11.59 -8.69
C MET A 168 17.00 -11.32 -8.31
N SER A 169 17.50 -10.10 -8.59
CA SER A 169 18.84 -9.69 -8.19
C SER A 169 19.01 -9.65 -6.67
N LEU A 170 17.99 -9.20 -5.93
CA LEU A 170 17.97 -9.21 -4.47
C LEU A 170 18.07 -10.62 -3.91
N SER A 171 17.22 -11.53 -4.39
CA SER A 171 17.23 -12.93 -3.94
C SER A 171 18.60 -13.58 -4.14
N LYS A 172 19.24 -13.33 -5.29
CA LYS A 172 20.61 -13.79 -5.57
C LYS A 172 21.64 -13.19 -4.62
N ASN A 173 21.58 -11.88 -4.37
CA ASN A 173 22.54 -11.19 -3.49
C ASN A 173 22.44 -11.70 -2.05
N ILE A 174 21.22 -11.81 -1.51
CA ILE A 174 20.95 -12.38 -0.17
C ILE A 174 21.54 -13.78 -0.04
N THR A 175 21.30 -14.65 -1.03
CA THR A 175 21.79 -16.03 -1.01
C THR A 175 23.32 -16.06 -1.04
N TYR A 176 23.93 -15.23 -1.88
CA TYR A 176 25.39 -15.15 -2.00
C TYR A 176 26.06 -14.63 -0.73
N GLN A 177 25.49 -13.60 -0.10
CA GLN A 177 25.97 -13.08 1.19
C GLN A 177 25.91 -14.14 2.29
N ARG A 178 24.81 -14.91 2.36
CA ARG A 178 24.68 -16.01 3.32
C ARG A 178 25.80 -17.03 3.15
N MET A 179 26.07 -17.45 1.91
CA MET A 179 27.16 -18.41 1.61
C MET A 179 28.52 -17.86 2.00
N LEU A 180 28.81 -16.58 1.71
CA LEU A 180 30.08 -15.95 2.09
C LEU A 180 30.24 -15.84 3.61
N ARG A 181 29.19 -15.44 4.34
CA ARG A 181 29.21 -15.36 5.82
C ARG A 181 29.45 -16.74 6.45
N GLN A 182 28.73 -17.77 5.99
CA GLN A 182 28.95 -19.14 6.45
C GLN A 182 30.38 -19.63 6.15
N GLY A 183 30.89 -19.30 4.97
CA GLY A 183 32.29 -19.59 4.61
C GLY A 183 33.29 -18.89 5.52
N SER A 184 33.07 -17.61 5.85
CA SER A 184 33.92 -16.84 6.77
C SER A 184 33.89 -17.40 8.19
N GLU A 185 32.72 -17.77 8.71
CA GLU A 185 32.58 -18.38 10.04
C GLU A 185 33.24 -19.76 10.09
N SER A 186 33.07 -20.59 9.06
CA SER A 186 33.75 -21.89 8.96
C SER A 186 35.28 -21.73 8.94
N LEU A 187 35.80 -20.76 8.20
CA LEU A 187 37.24 -20.45 8.20
C LEU A 187 37.72 -19.94 9.56
N LYS A 188 36.93 -19.13 10.27
CA LYS A 188 37.24 -18.67 11.62
C LYS A 188 37.38 -19.87 12.57
N SER A 189 36.43 -20.80 12.55
CA SER A 189 36.48 -22.01 13.38
C SER A 189 37.70 -22.88 13.06
N GLN A 190 38.03 -23.06 11.78
CA GLN A 190 39.24 -23.80 11.37
C GLN A 190 40.54 -23.11 11.83
N ILE A 191 40.60 -21.77 11.80
CA ILE A 191 41.75 -21.00 12.30
C ILE A 191 41.89 -21.20 13.80
N GLU A 192 40.79 -21.10 14.56
CA GLU A 192 40.80 -21.30 16.02
C GLU A 192 41.23 -22.72 16.40
N GLU A 193 40.75 -23.74 15.67
CA GLU A 193 41.18 -25.13 15.86
C GLU A 193 42.68 -25.32 15.56
N ALA A 194 43.17 -24.76 14.44
CA ALA A 194 44.59 -24.84 14.08
C ALA A 194 45.48 -24.12 15.10
N GLN A 195 45.06 -22.97 15.63
CA GLN A 195 45.75 -22.25 16.71
C GLN A 195 45.79 -23.09 17.99
N PHE A 196 44.68 -23.73 18.34
CA PHE A 196 44.61 -24.62 19.48
C PHE A 196 45.57 -25.81 19.33
N LEU A 197 45.56 -26.50 18.18
CA LEU A 197 46.48 -27.61 17.90
C LEU A 197 47.94 -27.18 17.95
N LEU A 198 48.26 -25.99 17.41
CA LEU A 198 49.61 -25.42 17.48
C LEU A 198 50.04 -25.22 18.95
N SER A 199 49.19 -24.59 19.77
CA SER A 199 49.48 -24.35 21.18
C SER A 199 49.68 -25.64 21.99
N GLN A 200 48.92 -26.70 21.68
CA GLN A 200 49.08 -28.01 22.31
C GLN A 200 50.40 -28.67 21.91
N SER A 201 50.78 -28.55 20.63
CA SER A 201 52.06 -29.07 20.13
C SER A 201 53.26 -28.33 20.73
N GLU A 202 53.17 -27.00 20.89
CA GLU A 202 54.19 -26.18 21.53
C GLU A 202 54.40 -26.59 23.00
N ARG A 203 53.33 -26.76 23.77
CA ARG A 203 53.41 -27.27 25.16
C ARG A 203 54.05 -28.66 25.25
N LYS A 204 53.70 -29.58 24.35
CA LYS A 204 54.30 -30.93 24.32
C LYS A 204 55.80 -30.87 24.02
N THR A 205 56.20 -30.01 23.08
CA THR A 205 57.60 -29.82 22.72
C THR A 205 58.39 -29.27 23.90
N GLU A 206 57.84 -28.29 24.62
CA GLU A 206 58.46 -27.72 25.82
C GLU A 206 58.65 -28.74 26.95
N ILE A 207 57.68 -29.64 27.16
CA ILE A 207 57.79 -30.74 28.13
C ILE A 207 58.90 -31.73 27.71
N LEU A 208 58.98 -32.07 26.42
CA LEU A 208 60.01 -32.96 25.90
C LEU A 208 61.41 -32.33 26.00
N GLU A 209 61.55 -31.04 25.71
CA GLU A 209 62.80 -30.30 25.86
C GLU A 209 63.25 -30.23 27.33
N ARG A 210 62.32 -30.07 28.29
CA ARG A 210 62.63 -30.20 29.72
C ARG A 210 63.10 -31.61 30.10
N ARG A 211 62.44 -32.65 29.60
CA ARG A 211 62.86 -34.04 29.86
C ARG A 211 64.26 -34.33 29.31
N VAL A 212 64.64 -33.75 28.17
CA VAL A 212 66.00 -33.89 27.63
C VAL A 212 67.05 -33.34 28.61
N LEU A 213 66.75 -32.27 29.35
CA LEU A 213 67.64 -31.69 30.37
C LEU A 213 67.75 -32.55 31.64
N GLU A 214 66.77 -33.42 31.90
CA GLU A 214 66.72 -34.29 33.08
C GLU A 214 67.38 -35.66 32.86
N VAL A 215 67.66 -36.05 31.61
CA VAL A 215 68.33 -37.30 31.25
C VAL A 215 69.85 -37.18 31.48
N SER A 216 70.47 -38.21 32.07
CA SER A 216 71.92 -38.30 32.28
C SER A 216 72.68 -38.15 30.95
N GLN A 217 73.80 -37.40 30.95
CA GLN A 217 74.63 -37.18 29.76
C GLN A 217 75.19 -38.48 29.12
N ASP A 218 75.19 -39.58 29.86
CA ASP A 218 75.69 -40.88 29.40
C ASP A 218 74.64 -41.71 28.63
N ASP A 219 73.35 -41.38 28.71
CA ASP A 219 72.28 -42.13 28.04
C ASP A 219 71.95 -41.58 26.65
N ARG A 220 72.93 -41.72 25.74
CA ARG A 220 72.89 -41.20 24.36
C ARG A 220 71.67 -41.69 23.56
N GLU A 221 71.18 -42.88 23.86
CA GLU A 221 70.07 -43.51 23.12
C GLU A 221 68.72 -42.87 23.50
N ALA A 222 68.50 -42.60 24.79
CA ALA A 222 67.33 -41.88 25.29
C ALA A 222 67.28 -40.44 24.78
N THR A 223 68.41 -39.72 24.79
CA THR A 223 68.51 -38.36 24.25
C THR A 223 68.23 -38.32 22.75
N ALA A 224 68.74 -39.28 21.97
CA ALA A 224 68.49 -39.36 20.53
C ALA A 224 67.01 -39.62 20.20
N ARG A 225 66.31 -40.49 20.95
CA ARG A 225 64.87 -40.72 20.78
C ARG A 225 64.03 -39.47 21.10
N LEU A 226 64.33 -38.79 22.20
CA LEU A 226 63.62 -37.57 22.59
C LEU A 226 63.82 -36.46 21.55
N ASN A 227 65.05 -36.27 21.07
CA ASN A 227 65.37 -35.31 20.01
C ASN A 227 64.65 -35.64 18.70
N GLY A 228 64.61 -36.91 18.27
CA GLY A 228 63.84 -37.32 17.09
C GLY A 228 62.34 -37.05 17.21
N THR A 229 61.79 -37.16 18.42
CA THR A 229 60.38 -36.84 18.70
C THR A 229 60.12 -35.34 18.69
N ILE A 230 61.02 -34.54 19.28
CA ILE A 230 61.00 -33.07 19.22
C ILE A 230 61.05 -32.59 17.77
N ASP A 231 61.92 -33.19 16.95
CA ASP A 231 62.07 -32.83 15.54
C ASP A 231 60.81 -33.13 14.72
N LEU A 232 60.13 -34.25 15.02
CA LEU A 232 58.83 -34.58 14.44
C LEU A 232 57.77 -33.53 14.80
N PHE A 233 57.68 -33.13 16.08
CA PHE A 233 56.75 -32.10 16.52
C PHE A 233 57.06 -30.73 15.92
N LYS A 234 58.33 -30.35 15.76
CA LYS A 234 58.73 -29.10 15.09
C LYS A 234 58.29 -29.08 13.62
N ARG A 235 58.52 -30.17 12.87
CA ARG A 235 58.02 -30.29 11.48
C ARG A 235 56.49 -30.24 11.41
N TYR A 236 55.81 -30.82 12.39
CA TYR A 236 54.35 -30.75 12.49
C TYR A 236 53.86 -29.33 12.79
N GLN A 237 54.53 -28.58 13.67
CA GLN A 237 54.25 -27.17 13.94
C GLN A 237 54.44 -26.30 12.70
N ASP A 238 55.52 -26.50 11.94
CA ASP A 238 55.79 -25.74 10.72
C ASP A 238 54.68 -25.96 9.67
N LYS A 239 54.22 -27.21 9.53
CA LYS A 239 53.08 -27.53 8.67
C LYS A 239 51.81 -26.81 9.13
N ILE A 240 51.49 -26.86 10.43
CA ILE A 240 50.31 -26.15 10.98
C ILE A 240 50.44 -24.64 10.74
N ARG A 241 51.62 -24.04 10.94
CA ARG A 241 51.85 -22.61 10.70
C ARG A 241 51.66 -22.24 9.23
N GLN A 242 52.10 -23.09 8.31
CA GLN A 242 51.88 -22.91 6.88
C GLN A 242 50.37 -22.99 6.54
N ASP A 243 49.68 -24.02 7.03
CA ASP A 243 48.24 -24.18 6.83
C ASP A 243 47.45 -22.99 7.43
N LEU A 244 47.84 -22.54 8.63
CA LEU A 244 47.30 -21.37 9.29
C LEU A 244 47.45 -20.11 8.44
N SER A 245 48.64 -19.87 7.87
CA SER A 245 48.88 -18.71 7.00
C SER A 245 47.98 -18.74 5.76
N GLY A 246 47.76 -19.93 5.17
CA GLY A 246 46.86 -20.12 4.03
C GLY A 246 45.39 -19.87 4.41
N LEU A 247 44.95 -20.38 5.56
CA LEU A 247 43.60 -20.16 6.09
C LEU A 247 43.34 -18.68 6.40
N VAL A 248 44.30 -18.00 7.04
CA VAL A 248 44.22 -16.56 7.34
C VAL A 248 44.14 -15.75 6.04
N ALA A 249 44.98 -16.02 5.06
CA ALA A 249 44.94 -15.33 3.76
C ALA A 249 43.60 -15.56 3.03
N LYS A 250 43.07 -16.79 3.05
CA LYS A 250 41.76 -17.12 2.50
C LYS A 250 40.63 -16.38 3.23
N LYS A 251 40.71 -16.30 4.57
CA LYS A 251 39.75 -15.56 5.39
C LYS A 251 39.75 -14.07 5.06
N VAL A 252 40.92 -13.43 4.97
CA VAL A 252 41.03 -12.02 4.59
C VAL A 252 40.37 -11.76 3.24
N LYS A 253 40.59 -12.64 2.26
CA LYS A 253 39.94 -12.52 0.95
C LYS A 253 38.41 -12.64 1.04
N VAL A 254 37.90 -13.66 1.73
CA VAL A 254 36.46 -13.86 1.92
C VAL A 254 35.83 -12.69 2.69
N ASP A 255 36.50 -12.17 3.72
CA ASP A 255 36.03 -11.02 4.48
C ASP A 255 36.00 -9.75 3.61
N GLY A 256 36.97 -9.57 2.71
CA GLY A 256 36.95 -8.53 1.68
C GLY A 256 35.75 -8.66 0.73
N ASP A 257 35.47 -9.86 0.23
CA ASP A 257 34.32 -10.14 -0.63
C ASP A 257 32.99 -9.90 0.11
N VAL A 258 32.91 -10.28 1.40
CA VAL A 258 31.77 -9.97 2.29
C VAL A 258 31.57 -8.47 2.38
N ALA A 259 32.62 -7.70 2.64
CA ALA A 259 32.51 -6.24 2.78
C ALA A 259 31.98 -5.57 1.50
N VAL A 260 32.50 -5.94 0.33
CA VAL A 260 32.02 -5.44 -0.96
C VAL A 260 30.55 -5.78 -1.17
N LYS A 261 30.15 -7.04 -0.90
CA LYS A 261 28.76 -7.46 -1.05
C LYS A 261 27.82 -6.81 -0.05
N THR A 262 28.28 -6.53 1.16
CA THR A 262 27.51 -5.76 2.16
C THR A 262 27.23 -4.35 1.66
N GLN A 263 28.21 -3.69 1.04
CA GLN A 263 28.01 -2.37 0.45
C GLN A 263 27.00 -2.38 -0.71
N GLU A 264 27.11 -3.35 -1.61
CA GLU A 264 26.13 -3.53 -2.70
C GLU A 264 24.71 -3.77 -2.16
N ALA A 265 24.57 -4.59 -1.12
CA ALA A 265 23.27 -4.85 -0.50
C ALA A 265 22.69 -3.62 0.18
N SER A 266 23.49 -2.79 0.85
CA SER A 266 23.01 -1.54 1.44
C SER A 266 22.43 -0.60 0.37
N LEU A 267 23.05 -0.51 -0.81
CA LEU A 267 22.49 0.26 -1.94
C LEU A 267 21.19 -0.34 -2.47
N LEU A 268 21.09 -1.66 -2.49
CA LEU A 268 19.89 -2.37 -2.92
C LEU A 268 18.74 -2.23 -1.91
N GLU A 269 19.05 -2.30 -0.61
CA GLU A 269 18.13 -2.09 0.49
C GLU A 269 17.51 -0.68 0.44
N LYS A 270 18.32 0.35 0.20
CA LYS A 270 17.82 1.72 -0.04
C LYS A 270 16.83 1.78 -1.21
N LYS A 271 17.13 1.10 -2.31
CA LYS A 271 16.21 1.02 -3.47
C LYS A 271 14.92 0.26 -3.13
N ILE A 272 15.01 -0.78 -2.30
CA ILE A 272 13.84 -1.53 -1.83
C ILE A 272 12.95 -0.66 -0.97
N LEU A 273 13.53 0.04 0.01
CA LEU A 273 12.79 0.97 0.87
C LEU A 273 12.08 2.04 0.05
N ASP A 274 12.77 2.65 -0.93
CA ASP A 274 12.15 3.61 -1.86
C ASP A 274 10.97 2.99 -2.62
N LYS A 275 11.09 1.74 -3.07
CA LYS A 275 10.00 1.04 -3.78
C LYS A 275 8.82 0.69 -2.87
N LEU A 276 9.08 0.21 -1.65
CA LEU A 276 8.04 -0.05 -0.63
C LEU A 276 7.29 1.25 -0.27
N TYR A 277 8.04 2.33 -0.11
CA TYR A 277 7.50 3.64 0.19
C TYR A 277 6.65 4.19 -0.95
N ARG A 278 7.09 4.07 -2.21
CA ARG A 278 6.31 4.49 -3.37
C ARG A 278 5.01 3.72 -3.52
N TRP A 279 4.99 2.43 -3.17
CA TRP A 279 3.75 1.67 -3.15
C TRP A 279 2.73 2.28 -2.17
N LEU A 280 3.15 2.66 -0.96
CA LEU A 280 2.26 3.35 0.00
C LEU A 280 1.76 4.70 -0.54
N LEU A 281 2.63 5.49 -1.16
CA LEU A 281 2.24 6.76 -1.78
C LEU A 281 1.21 6.58 -2.89
N ALA A 282 1.41 5.59 -3.75
CA ALA A 282 0.52 5.33 -4.87
C ALA A 282 -0.89 4.92 -4.43
N HIS A 283 -1.01 4.29 -3.25
CA HIS A 283 -2.29 3.84 -2.69
C HIS A 283 -3.01 4.89 -1.83
N GLN A 284 -2.41 6.07 -1.63
CA GLN A 284 -3.09 7.15 -0.94
C GLN A 284 -4.10 7.83 -1.86
N ASN A 285 -5.34 7.93 -1.37
CA ASN A 285 -6.42 8.58 -2.07
C ASN A 285 -6.31 10.10 -1.94
N ASN A 286 -6.35 10.81 -3.07
CA ASN A 286 -6.20 12.28 -3.10
C ASN A 286 -7.42 13.04 -2.53
N ASN A 287 -8.60 12.42 -2.43
CA ASN A 287 -9.80 13.09 -1.93
C ASN A 287 -9.88 13.06 -0.41
N THR A 288 -9.62 11.90 0.19
CA THR A 288 -9.75 11.68 1.64
C THR A 288 -8.41 11.76 2.36
N GLY A 289 -7.30 11.57 1.65
CA GLY A 289 -5.98 11.35 2.23
C GLY A 289 -5.76 9.93 2.75
N LEU A 290 -6.75 9.03 2.75
CA LEU A 290 -6.61 7.67 3.27
C LEU A 290 -5.90 6.73 2.30
N VAL A 291 -5.21 5.73 2.84
CA VAL A 291 -4.54 4.66 2.07
C VAL A 291 -5.39 3.40 2.10
N ALA A 292 -5.68 2.80 0.95
CA ALA A 292 -6.33 1.49 0.91
C ALA A 292 -5.40 0.42 1.53
N SER A 293 -5.85 -0.22 2.60
CA SER A 293 -5.08 -1.17 3.42
C SER A 293 -4.64 -2.41 2.68
N PHE A 294 -5.51 -2.91 1.82
CA PHE A 294 -5.27 -4.15 1.08
C PHE A 294 -5.48 -3.95 -0.41
N GLU A 295 -4.53 -4.47 -1.16
CA GLU A 295 -4.62 -4.67 -2.59
C GLU A 295 -5.04 -6.12 -2.86
N GLY A 296 -5.98 -6.37 -3.78
CA GLY A 296 -6.25 -7.71 -4.29
C GLY A 296 -7.32 -8.53 -3.56
N ASP A 297 -7.76 -8.13 -2.36
CA ASP A 297 -8.93 -8.71 -1.69
C ASP A 297 -10.20 -7.94 -2.08
N LYS A 298 -11.13 -8.61 -2.75
CA LYS A 298 -12.37 -8.00 -3.24
C LYS A 298 -13.34 -7.59 -2.13
N ASP A 299 -13.33 -8.29 -1.01
CA ASP A 299 -14.33 -8.11 0.05
C ASP A 299 -14.03 -6.88 0.92
N ILE A 300 -12.75 -6.54 1.03
CA ILE A 300 -12.24 -5.37 1.76
C ILE A 300 -11.52 -4.41 0.80
N THR A 301 -11.86 -4.47 -0.49
CA THR A 301 -11.35 -3.52 -1.49
C THR A 301 -11.72 -2.11 -1.05
N ASP A 302 -10.76 -1.20 -1.14
CA ASP A 302 -10.90 0.21 -0.75
C ASP A 302 -11.08 0.43 0.76
N TRP A 303 -10.94 -0.57 1.63
CA TRP A 303 -10.95 -0.32 3.07
C TRP A 303 -9.61 0.28 3.51
N GLY A 304 -9.65 1.36 4.28
CA GLY A 304 -8.53 1.91 5.03
C GLY A 304 -8.75 1.68 6.52
N PHE A 305 -8.09 0.65 7.08
CA PHE A 305 -8.16 0.35 8.51
C PHE A 305 -7.44 1.44 9.32
N THR A 306 -8.04 1.87 10.42
CA THR A 306 -7.51 2.97 11.25
C THR A 306 -6.10 2.70 11.77
N TYR A 307 -5.79 1.45 12.09
CA TYR A 307 -4.44 1.02 12.44
C TYR A 307 -3.44 1.24 11.29
N ASP A 308 -3.77 0.78 10.09
CA ASP A 308 -2.95 0.94 8.89
C ASP A 308 -2.75 2.42 8.53
N GLN A 309 -3.77 3.26 8.73
CA GLN A 309 -3.67 4.70 8.50
C GLN A 309 -2.67 5.34 9.47
N ALA A 310 -2.67 4.91 10.74
CA ALA A 310 -1.70 5.37 11.72
C ALA A 310 -0.27 5.00 11.32
N LEU A 311 -0.05 3.78 10.82
CA LEU A 311 1.25 3.36 10.30
C LEU A 311 1.68 4.16 9.08
N ALA A 312 0.77 4.41 8.14
CA ALA A 312 1.03 5.24 6.97
C ALA A 312 1.46 6.66 7.39
N VAL A 313 0.78 7.27 8.37
CA VAL A 313 1.18 8.57 8.94
C VAL A 313 2.60 8.54 9.49
N MET A 314 2.97 7.50 10.26
CA MET A 314 4.31 7.38 10.81
C MET A 314 5.37 7.24 9.72
N VAL A 315 5.11 6.43 8.69
CA VAL A 315 6.01 6.26 7.54
C VAL A 315 6.15 7.57 6.75
N PHE A 316 5.05 8.26 6.43
CA PHE A 316 5.08 9.55 5.73
C PHE A 316 5.80 10.63 6.54
N THR A 317 5.57 10.69 7.85
CA THR A 317 6.26 11.60 8.77
C THR A 317 7.76 11.34 8.77
N LYS A 318 8.16 10.08 8.92
CA LYS A 318 9.57 9.66 8.91
C LYS A 318 10.25 9.98 7.58
N ALA A 319 9.57 9.78 6.46
CA ALA A 319 10.07 10.09 5.13
C ALA A 319 10.14 11.61 4.83
N GLY A 320 9.70 12.46 5.76
CA GLY A 320 9.64 13.91 5.57
C GLY A 320 8.48 14.36 4.66
N ASN A 321 7.60 13.45 4.24
CA ASN A 321 6.46 13.79 3.41
C ASN A 321 5.26 14.20 4.27
N LEU A 322 5.39 15.39 4.86
CA LEU A 322 4.44 15.90 5.85
C LEU A 322 3.09 16.28 5.25
N GLY A 323 2.96 16.46 3.93
CA GLY A 323 1.68 16.68 3.26
C GLY A 323 0.79 15.46 3.38
N ASN A 324 1.28 14.33 2.87
CA ASN A 324 0.58 13.05 2.89
C ASN A 324 0.23 12.58 4.31
N ALA A 325 1.10 12.81 5.30
CA ALA A 325 0.78 12.54 6.71
C ALA A 325 -0.36 13.43 7.25
N ARG A 326 -0.36 14.72 6.89
CA ARG A 326 -1.41 15.67 7.32
C ARG A 326 -2.76 15.34 6.73
N ASP A 327 -2.82 14.88 5.49
CA ASP A 327 -4.09 14.59 4.83
C ASP A 327 -4.86 13.49 5.60
N ILE A 328 -4.16 12.42 6.01
CA ILE A 328 -4.75 11.38 6.89
C ILE A 328 -5.19 11.96 8.24
N LEU A 329 -4.32 12.72 8.92
CA LEU A 329 -4.64 13.26 10.25
C LEU A 329 -5.78 14.29 10.19
N GLU A 330 -5.88 15.06 9.11
CA GLU A 330 -6.95 16.03 8.87
C GLU A 330 -8.29 15.35 8.56
N PHE A 331 -8.27 14.18 7.89
CA PHE A 331 -9.44 13.31 7.80
C PHE A 331 -9.92 12.93 9.20
N TYR A 332 -9.07 12.34 10.05
CA TYR A 332 -9.46 11.89 11.39
C TYR A 332 -9.87 13.03 12.33
N ARG A 333 -9.39 14.26 12.08
CA ARG A 333 -9.88 15.44 12.82
C ARG A 333 -11.37 15.70 12.61
N LYS A 334 -11.90 15.31 11.44
CA LYS A 334 -13.30 15.51 11.02
C LYS A 334 -14.11 14.21 11.01
N ALA A 335 -13.45 13.06 11.07
CA ALA A 335 -14.09 11.77 10.95
C ALA A 335 -15.15 11.56 12.05
N PRO A 336 -16.29 10.93 11.70
CA PRO A 336 -17.30 10.61 12.68
C PRO A 336 -16.74 9.62 13.71
N LYS A 337 -17.11 9.87 14.97
CA LYS A 337 -16.88 8.97 16.11
C LYS A 337 -18.17 8.24 16.42
N ASP A 338 -18.07 7.05 17.01
CA ASP A 338 -19.23 6.35 17.53
C ASP A 338 -19.85 7.07 18.73
N ALA A 339 -21.01 6.59 19.19
CA ALA A 339 -21.71 7.16 20.35
C ALA A 339 -20.88 7.12 21.65
N SER A 340 -19.87 6.26 21.73
CA SER A 340 -18.96 6.17 22.86
C SER A 340 -17.81 7.18 22.79
N GLY A 341 -17.54 7.75 21.61
CA GLY A 341 -16.46 8.70 21.34
C GLY A 341 -15.22 8.10 20.66
N GLY A 342 -15.25 6.82 20.28
CA GLY A 342 -14.16 6.13 19.57
C GLY A 342 -14.27 6.27 18.05
N PHE A 343 -13.15 6.21 17.34
CA PHE A 343 -13.12 6.11 15.89
C PHE A 343 -13.40 4.68 15.43
N ALA A 344 -14.04 4.57 14.27
CA ALA A 344 -14.39 3.31 13.64
C ALA A 344 -13.13 2.54 13.21
N ASN A 345 -13.25 1.21 13.06
CA ASN A 345 -12.12 0.34 12.76
C ASN A 345 -11.62 0.55 11.32
N ALA A 346 -12.53 0.84 10.39
CA ALA A 346 -12.21 1.07 8.99
C ALA A 346 -13.16 2.07 8.32
N TYR A 347 -12.61 2.74 7.30
CA TYR A 347 -13.31 3.67 6.42
C TYR A 347 -13.06 3.28 4.96
N TYR A 348 -13.97 3.60 4.05
CA TYR A 348 -13.67 3.54 2.62
C TYR A 348 -12.65 4.63 2.27
N ALA A 349 -11.51 4.23 1.72
CA ALA A 349 -10.43 5.13 1.37
C ALA A 349 -10.85 6.12 0.27
N SER A 350 -11.78 5.75 -0.62
CA SER A 350 -12.26 6.65 -1.68
C SER A 350 -13.27 7.71 -1.22
N SER A 351 -14.19 7.35 -0.32
CA SER A 351 -15.31 8.21 0.10
C SER A 351 -15.16 8.80 1.51
N GLY A 352 -14.42 8.13 2.38
CA GLY A 352 -14.28 8.47 3.80
C GLY A 352 -15.46 8.01 4.67
N GLU A 353 -16.43 7.29 4.11
CA GLU A 353 -17.54 6.69 4.86
C GLU A 353 -17.06 5.53 5.72
N ILE A 354 -17.74 5.26 6.84
CA ILE A 354 -17.41 4.13 7.72
C ILE A 354 -17.69 2.81 6.98
N SER A 355 -16.69 1.94 6.90
CA SER A 355 -16.85 0.57 6.37
C SER A 355 -16.99 -0.47 7.49
N GLU A 356 -16.41 -0.22 8.67
CA GLU A 356 -16.55 -1.08 9.84
C GLU A 356 -16.75 -0.26 11.13
N PHE A 357 -17.98 -0.31 11.67
CA PHE A 357 -18.45 0.55 12.78
C PHE A 357 -17.89 0.23 14.16
N VAL A 358 -17.10 -0.83 14.30
CA VAL A 358 -16.56 -1.24 15.59
C VAL A 358 -15.46 -0.29 16.02
N SER A 359 -15.45 0.14 17.29
CA SER A 359 -14.37 0.98 17.85
C SER A 359 -13.52 0.18 18.81
N HIS A 360 -12.34 -0.26 18.35
CA HIS A 360 -11.36 -0.96 19.17
C HIS A 360 -10.33 -0.01 19.79
N ALA A 361 -9.86 -0.36 20.99
CA ALA A 361 -8.86 0.42 21.72
C ALA A 361 -7.54 0.54 20.95
N GLY A 362 -6.99 -0.57 20.43
CA GLY A 362 -5.72 -0.61 19.68
C GLY A 362 -5.68 0.42 18.53
N PRO A 363 -6.50 0.28 17.47
CA PRO A 363 -6.51 1.19 16.33
C PRO A 363 -6.65 2.68 16.72
N ASN A 364 -7.49 2.97 17.72
CA ASN A 364 -7.65 4.32 18.26
C ASN A 364 -6.37 4.82 18.95
N ILE A 365 -5.71 3.99 19.77
CA ILE A 365 -4.43 4.34 20.41
C ILE A 365 -3.35 4.57 19.36
N TRP A 366 -3.28 3.72 18.33
CA TRP A 366 -2.35 3.86 17.21
C TRP A 366 -2.50 5.18 16.46
N LEU A 367 -3.73 5.61 16.19
CA LEU A 367 -3.99 6.94 15.65
C LEU A 367 -3.46 8.06 16.56
N GLY A 368 -3.61 7.89 17.88
CA GLY A 368 -3.03 8.80 18.88
C GLY A 368 -1.50 8.82 18.84
N LEU A 369 -0.86 7.65 18.77
CA LEU A 369 0.59 7.49 18.62
C LEU A 369 1.09 8.16 17.36
N ALA A 370 0.40 8.00 16.23
CA ALA A 370 0.74 8.62 14.95
C ALA A 370 0.68 10.16 15.04
N ALA A 371 -0.36 10.71 15.67
CA ALA A 371 -0.47 12.15 15.92
C ALA A 371 0.68 12.68 16.82
N LEU A 372 1.11 11.90 17.81
CA LEU A 372 2.24 12.25 18.67
C LEU A 372 3.57 12.20 17.92
N GLN A 373 3.83 11.16 17.15
CA GLN A 373 5.03 11.05 16.31
C GLN A 373 5.11 12.22 15.33
N TYR A 374 3.99 12.54 14.66
CA TYR A 374 3.88 13.71 13.78
C TYR A 374 4.23 15.00 14.52
N SER A 375 3.59 15.23 15.68
CA SER A 375 3.79 16.46 16.47
C SER A 375 5.22 16.58 16.97
N ARG A 376 5.85 15.47 17.39
CA ARG A 376 7.24 15.46 17.85
C ARG A 376 8.22 15.76 16.72
N GLN A 377 8.03 15.17 15.54
CA GLN A 377 8.94 15.33 14.41
C GLN A 377 8.86 16.72 13.79
N THR A 378 7.66 17.32 13.75
CA THR A 378 7.40 18.56 13.03
C THR A 378 7.33 19.80 13.93
N GLY A 379 7.11 19.62 15.23
CA GLY A 379 6.74 20.71 16.15
C GLY A 379 5.30 21.20 15.98
N ASP A 380 4.53 20.63 15.06
CA ASP A 380 3.16 21.03 14.79
C ASP A 380 2.17 20.33 15.72
N MET A 381 1.57 21.11 16.62
CA MET A 381 0.69 20.62 17.67
C MET A 381 -0.79 20.58 17.28
N ARG A 382 -1.16 20.85 16.02
CA ARG A 382 -2.57 20.91 15.57
C ARG A 382 -3.34 19.61 15.84
N TYR A 383 -2.67 18.47 15.82
CA TYR A 383 -3.28 17.16 16.04
C TYR A 383 -3.25 16.69 17.50
N MET A 384 -2.75 17.50 18.43
CA MET A 384 -2.79 17.16 19.86
C MET A 384 -4.21 17.02 20.41
N GLY A 385 -5.18 17.76 19.84
CA GLY A 385 -6.59 17.59 20.19
C GLY A 385 -7.11 16.17 19.87
N LEU A 386 -6.62 15.56 18.79
CA LEU A 386 -6.93 14.18 18.43
C LEU A 386 -6.40 13.20 19.49
N ALA A 387 -5.11 13.31 19.83
CA ALA A 387 -4.49 12.47 20.85
C ALA A 387 -5.15 12.64 22.23
N ARG A 388 -5.42 13.87 22.68
CA ARG A 388 -6.13 14.11 23.95
C ARG A 388 -7.54 13.53 23.94
N GLY A 389 -8.27 13.65 22.82
CA GLY A 389 -9.59 13.06 22.65
C GLY A 389 -9.58 11.54 22.83
N ILE A 390 -8.61 10.86 22.21
CA ILE A 390 -8.40 9.42 22.39
C ILE A 390 -8.09 9.11 23.86
N ALA A 391 -7.17 9.85 24.49
CA ALA A 391 -6.83 9.65 25.90
C ALA A 391 -8.02 9.83 26.86
N LEU A 392 -8.99 10.68 26.52
CA LEU A 392 -10.24 10.85 27.28
C LEU A 392 -11.19 9.67 27.04
N TRP A 393 -11.32 9.21 25.79
CA TRP A 393 -12.15 8.06 25.46
C TRP A 393 -11.67 6.77 26.15
N LEU A 394 -10.36 6.54 26.21
CA LEU A 394 -9.78 5.37 26.87
C LEU A 394 -10.16 5.25 28.36
N GLU A 395 -10.36 6.38 29.06
CA GLU A 395 -10.84 6.35 30.46
C GLU A 395 -12.26 5.77 30.57
N THR A 396 -13.07 5.87 29.52
CA THR A 396 -14.46 5.36 29.53
C THR A 396 -14.55 3.83 29.37
N ILE A 397 -13.45 3.20 28.96
CA ILE A 397 -13.34 1.75 28.74
C ILE A 397 -12.33 1.07 29.69
N LYS A 398 -11.69 1.86 30.57
CA LYS A 398 -10.80 1.38 31.62
C LYS A 398 -11.59 0.71 32.74
N ASP A 399 -11.09 -0.42 33.24
CA ASP A 399 -11.67 -1.11 34.40
C ASP A 399 -11.13 -0.55 35.73
N THR A 400 -11.62 -1.10 36.85
CA THR A 400 -11.21 -0.70 38.20
C THR A 400 -9.78 -1.11 38.55
N GLU A 401 -9.19 -2.06 37.82
CA GLU A 401 -7.81 -2.49 37.97
C GLU A 401 -6.84 -1.71 37.07
N GLY A 402 -7.35 -0.77 36.26
CA GLY A 402 -6.57 0.04 35.33
C GLY A 402 -6.39 -0.54 33.93
N GLY A 403 -6.96 -1.71 33.65
CA GLY A 403 -6.88 -2.39 32.36
C GLY A 403 -7.89 -1.85 31.35
N LEU A 404 -7.47 -1.73 30.09
CA LEU A 404 -8.36 -1.35 29.01
C LEU A 404 -9.08 -2.56 28.42
N LYS A 405 -10.40 -2.45 28.32
CA LYS A 405 -11.23 -3.37 27.53
C LYS A 405 -10.97 -3.16 26.04
N GLY A 406 -11.38 -4.14 25.23
CA GLY A 406 -11.30 -4.06 23.77
C GLY A 406 -11.97 -2.84 23.14
N GLY A 407 -12.97 -2.28 23.82
CA GLY A 407 -13.75 -1.11 23.45
C GLY A 407 -15.01 -1.06 24.33
N LYS A 408 -15.90 -0.09 24.11
CA LYS A 408 -17.06 0.11 25.02
C LYS A 408 -18.02 -1.08 25.04
N ALA A 409 -18.20 -1.73 23.88
CA ALA A 409 -19.09 -2.88 23.71
C ALA A 409 -18.46 -4.23 24.13
N PHE A 410 -17.19 -4.23 24.55
CA PHE A 410 -16.42 -5.44 24.78
C PHE A 410 -16.09 -5.64 26.26
N SER A 411 -16.10 -6.89 26.71
CA SER A 411 -15.70 -7.29 28.06
C SER A 411 -14.30 -7.92 28.12
N TRP A 412 -13.72 -8.26 26.97
CA TRP A 412 -12.39 -8.84 26.86
C TRP A 412 -11.29 -7.78 26.98
N TYR A 413 -10.08 -8.22 27.33
CA TYR A 413 -8.88 -7.40 27.47
C TYR A 413 -7.80 -7.95 26.54
N SER A 414 -7.07 -7.06 25.86
CA SER A 414 -5.91 -7.42 25.04
C SER A 414 -4.64 -6.89 25.69
N THR A 415 -3.62 -7.73 25.79
CA THR A 415 -2.28 -7.34 26.24
C THR A 415 -1.68 -6.33 25.26
N GLU A 416 -1.87 -6.51 23.95
CA GLU A 416 -1.43 -5.56 22.92
C GLU A 416 -2.02 -4.16 23.16
N HIS A 417 -3.34 -4.05 23.33
CA HIS A 417 -4.00 -2.76 23.56
C HIS A 417 -3.49 -2.06 24.84
N ASN A 418 -3.12 -2.82 25.86
CA ASN A 418 -2.57 -2.25 27.11
C ASN A 418 -1.09 -1.88 26.97
N LEU A 419 -0.32 -2.58 26.13
CA LEU A 419 1.04 -2.19 25.73
C LEU A 419 1.01 -0.90 24.88
N ASP A 420 0.08 -0.80 23.93
CA ASP A 420 -0.18 0.41 23.16
C ASP A 420 -0.50 1.58 24.08
N ALA A 421 -1.37 1.37 25.07
CA ALA A 421 -1.74 2.40 26.03
C ALA A 421 -0.57 2.85 26.90
N TYR A 422 0.28 1.92 27.35
CA TYR A 422 1.51 2.25 28.06
C TYR A 422 2.42 3.16 27.21
N ALA A 423 2.66 2.78 25.95
CA ALA A 423 3.46 3.57 25.01
C ALA A 423 2.85 4.96 24.80
N PHE A 424 1.54 5.00 24.50
CA PHE A 424 0.81 6.22 24.24
C PHE A 424 0.84 7.19 25.42
N TYR A 425 0.54 6.73 26.64
CA TYR A 425 0.61 7.58 27.82
C TYR A 425 2.03 8.02 28.17
N SER A 426 3.03 7.17 27.93
CA SER A 426 4.44 7.52 28.10
C SER A 426 4.85 8.65 27.14
N MET A 427 4.48 8.55 25.87
CA MET A 427 4.74 9.57 24.85
C MET A 427 3.94 10.85 25.09
N MET A 428 2.68 10.75 25.52
CA MET A 428 1.89 11.91 25.95
C MET A 428 2.61 12.65 27.08
N ASN A 429 3.03 11.95 28.14
CA ASN A 429 3.77 12.55 29.24
C ASN A 429 5.11 13.15 28.78
N GLU A 430 5.83 12.48 27.88
CA GLU A 430 7.11 12.99 27.37
C GLU A 430 6.91 14.30 26.59
N LEU A 431 5.86 14.41 25.78
CA LEU A 431 5.60 15.58 24.95
C LEU A 431 4.94 16.73 25.74
N THR A 432 3.96 16.45 26.59
CA THR A 432 3.17 17.48 27.31
C THR A 432 3.72 17.83 28.70
N LYS A 433 4.54 16.95 29.28
CA LYS A 433 5.02 17.02 30.67
C LYS A 433 3.91 16.99 31.74
N GLU A 434 2.70 16.56 31.37
CA GLU A 434 1.57 16.46 32.31
C GLU A 434 1.60 15.17 33.13
N GLY A 435 1.64 15.32 34.46
CA GLY A 435 1.76 14.19 35.40
C GLY A 435 0.61 13.17 35.34
N VAL A 436 -0.57 13.55 34.83
CA VAL A 436 -1.69 12.63 34.65
C VAL A 436 -1.34 11.48 33.72
N TYR A 437 -0.60 11.74 32.63
CA TYR A 437 -0.22 10.70 31.67
C TYR A 437 0.88 9.81 32.24
N ARG A 438 1.79 10.34 33.06
CA ARG A 438 2.74 9.51 33.81
C ARG A 438 2.02 8.51 34.70
N LYS A 439 1.02 8.97 35.45
CA LYS A 439 0.21 8.10 36.33
C LYS A 439 -0.48 7.00 35.52
N ARG A 440 -1.12 7.35 34.40
CA ARG A 440 -1.80 6.37 33.53
C ARG A 440 -0.84 5.35 32.90
N ALA A 441 0.35 5.76 32.49
CA ALA A 441 1.38 4.83 32.04
C ALA A 441 1.79 3.86 33.15
N SER A 442 1.99 4.34 34.39
CA SER A 442 2.28 3.48 35.54
C SER A 442 1.15 2.50 35.86
N GLU A 443 -0.12 2.94 35.77
CA GLU A 443 -1.30 2.07 35.93
C GLU A 443 -1.32 0.95 34.88
N ALA A 444 -1.09 1.29 33.60
CA ALA A 444 -1.04 0.31 32.51
C ALA A 444 0.10 -0.71 32.71
N LEU A 445 1.30 -0.26 33.10
CA LEU A 445 2.44 -1.14 33.38
C LEU A 445 2.16 -2.09 34.55
N ALA A 446 1.55 -1.58 35.63
CA ALA A 446 1.16 -2.39 36.77
C ALA A 446 0.12 -3.46 36.37
N TRP A 447 -0.86 -3.09 35.54
CA TRP A 447 -1.85 -4.03 35.03
C TRP A 447 -1.21 -5.12 34.16
N LEU A 448 -0.28 -4.77 33.27
CA LEU A 448 0.44 -5.72 32.42
C LEU A 448 1.26 -6.71 33.24
N ASN A 449 2.03 -6.24 34.22
CA ASN A 449 2.83 -7.10 35.09
C ASN A 449 1.95 -8.07 35.90
N LYS A 450 0.78 -7.61 36.35
CA LYS A 450 -0.17 -8.42 37.13
C LYS A 450 -0.91 -9.46 36.28
N ASN A 451 -1.38 -9.07 35.08
CA ASN A 451 -2.37 -9.85 34.32
C ASN A 451 -1.80 -10.52 33.07
N ALA A 452 -0.84 -9.89 32.38
CA ALA A 452 -0.31 -10.38 31.10
C ALA A 452 0.92 -11.28 31.29
N TYR A 453 1.81 -10.93 32.21
CA TYR A 453 3.06 -11.66 32.43
C TYR A 453 2.91 -12.79 33.45
N SER A 454 3.33 -14.01 33.08
CA SER A 454 3.36 -15.18 33.98
C SER A 454 4.77 -15.51 34.44
N LYS A 455 4.98 -15.65 35.76
CA LYS A 455 6.25 -16.06 36.38
C LYS A 455 6.34 -17.55 36.71
N VAL A 456 5.24 -18.29 36.57
CA VAL A 456 5.10 -19.63 37.16
C VAL A 456 5.76 -20.74 36.33
N ALA A 457 5.90 -20.58 35.00
CA ALA A 457 6.31 -21.71 34.15
C ALA A 457 7.08 -21.31 32.87
N LEU A 458 7.94 -20.27 32.93
CA LEU A 458 8.56 -19.49 31.82
C LEU A 458 7.87 -18.12 31.64
N PRO A 459 8.57 -17.09 31.11
CA PRO A 459 8.05 -15.73 30.88
C PRO A 459 7.00 -15.70 29.77
N VAL A 460 5.87 -16.38 29.99
CA VAL A 460 4.76 -16.40 29.06
C VAL A 460 4.04 -15.06 29.16
N ILE A 461 3.96 -14.37 28.02
CA ILE A 461 3.08 -13.22 27.86
C ILE A 461 1.78 -13.74 27.26
N LYS A 462 0.71 -13.58 28.03
CA LYS A 462 -0.64 -13.97 27.66
C LYS A 462 -1.21 -12.97 26.68
N ARG A 463 -2.02 -13.43 25.72
CA ARG A 463 -2.74 -12.54 24.79
C ARG A 463 -3.67 -11.55 25.49
N GLY A 464 -4.22 -11.91 26.64
CA GLY A 464 -5.09 -11.02 27.41
C GLY A 464 -5.42 -11.52 28.82
N LYS A 465 -6.11 -10.69 29.60
CA LYS A 465 -6.61 -11.09 30.92
C LYS A 465 -7.68 -12.17 30.75
N GLY A 466 -7.42 -13.35 31.31
CA GLY A 466 -8.27 -14.53 31.13
C GLY A 466 -8.04 -15.28 29.81
N ASP A 467 -7.03 -14.91 29.04
CA ASP A 467 -6.71 -15.51 27.75
C ASP A 467 -5.23 -15.90 27.68
N ALA A 468 -4.95 -17.20 27.84
CA ALA A 468 -3.60 -17.74 27.88
C ALA A 468 -3.00 -18.03 26.50
N THR A 469 -3.69 -17.68 25.39
CA THR A 469 -3.15 -17.89 24.05
C THR A 469 -1.80 -17.18 23.91
N ILE A 470 -0.85 -17.88 23.29
CA ILE A 470 0.47 -17.33 22.92
C ILE A 470 0.30 -16.57 21.60
N ALA A 471 0.47 -15.26 21.66
CA ALA A 471 0.42 -14.37 20.51
C ALA A 471 1.75 -13.59 20.43
N THR A 472 2.44 -13.70 19.30
CA THR A 472 3.80 -13.17 19.09
C THR A 472 3.93 -11.65 19.23
N ASP A 473 2.94 -10.91 18.74
CA ASP A 473 2.82 -9.45 18.90
C ASP A 473 3.06 -9.00 20.34
N THR A 474 2.50 -9.71 21.33
CA THR A 474 2.64 -9.36 22.75
C THR A 474 4.09 -9.43 23.25
N TYR A 475 4.92 -10.29 22.67
CA TYR A 475 6.35 -10.40 22.98
C TYR A 475 7.12 -9.25 22.34
N ALA A 476 6.89 -8.99 21.04
CA ALA A 476 7.51 -7.87 20.35
C ALA A 476 7.15 -6.54 21.03
N TRP A 477 5.86 -6.33 21.36
CA TRP A 477 5.37 -5.09 21.97
C TRP A 477 5.87 -4.88 23.38
N SER A 478 6.10 -5.95 24.13
CA SER A 478 6.73 -5.82 25.44
C SER A 478 8.10 -5.15 25.32
N ILE A 479 8.90 -5.55 24.33
CA ILE A 479 10.20 -4.93 24.07
C ILE A 479 10.05 -3.51 23.50
N THR A 480 9.21 -3.31 22.48
CA THR A 480 9.14 -2.02 21.76
C THR A 480 8.42 -0.93 22.57
N ALA A 481 7.33 -1.26 23.27
CA ALA A 481 6.55 -0.33 24.10
C ALA A 481 7.20 -0.06 25.46
N ILE A 482 7.52 -1.10 26.24
CA ILE A 482 8.04 -0.94 27.61
C ILE A 482 9.54 -0.65 27.59
N GLY A 483 10.29 -1.38 26.77
CA GLY A 483 11.75 -1.29 26.69
C GLY A 483 12.45 -2.26 27.64
N PRO A 484 13.61 -2.83 27.24
CA PRO A 484 14.28 -3.87 28.01
C PRO A 484 14.66 -3.46 29.44
N ARG A 485 15.10 -2.22 29.64
CA ARG A 485 15.46 -1.70 30.96
C ARG A 485 14.25 -1.66 31.90
N THR A 486 13.16 -1.01 31.47
CA THR A 486 11.94 -0.89 32.27
C THR A 486 11.30 -2.25 32.56
N LEU A 487 11.35 -3.20 31.60
CA LEU A 487 10.93 -4.58 31.82
C LEU A 487 11.72 -5.20 32.97
N LYS A 488 13.06 -5.14 32.89
CA LYS A 488 13.96 -5.69 33.90
C LYS A 488 13.73 -5.07 35.28
N ASP A 489 13.60 -3.74 35.35
CA ASP A 489 13.32 -3.01 36.58
C ASP A 489 11.96 -3.38 37.20
N SER A 490 11.01 -3.83 36.37
CA SER A 490 9.69 -4.31 36.78
C SER A 490 9.65 -5.81 37.09
N GLY A 491 10.80 -6.49 37.06
CA GLY A 491 10.92 -7.93 37.30
C GLY A 491 10.40 -8.81 36.16
N MET A 492 10.40 -8.30 34.93
CA MET A 492 10.14 -9.03 33.69
C MET A 492 11.45 -9.18 32.92
N ASP A 493 11.89 -10.40 32.63
CA ASP A 493 13.19 -10.62 31.98
C ASP A 493 13.06 -10.44 30.45
N PRO A 494 13.66 -9.38 29.86
CA PRO A 494 13.55 -9.12 28.43
C PRO A 494 14.25 -10.18 27.56
N ASP A 495 15.33 -10.81 28.04
CA ASP A 495 16.00 -11.87 27.29
C ASP A 495 15.11 -13.12 27.26
N ALA A 496 14.56 -13.48 28.41
CA ALA A 496 13.73 -14.67 28.51
C ALA A 496 12.40 -14.51 27.71
N ILE A 497 11.84 -13.29 27.63
CA ILE A 497 10.72 -12.96 26.75
C ILE A 497 11.08 -13.24 25.27
N MET A 498 12.26 -12.81 24.83
CA MET A 498 12.70 -12.99 23.45
C MET A 498 13.02 -14.44 23.12
N ASP A 499 13.70 -15.14 24.02
CA ASP A 499 14.01 -16.57 23.86
C ASP A 499 12.74 -17.41 23.74
N PHE A 500 11.72 -17.09 24.54
CA PHE A 500 10.43 -17.75 24.44
C PHE A 500 9.75 -17.50 23.09
N ALA A 501 9.70 -16.24 22.64
CA ALA A 501 9.12 -15.88 21.35
C ALA A 501 9.84 -16.56 20.18
N LEU A 502 11.18 -16.57 20.19
CA LEU A 502 11.99 -17.25 19.18
C LEU A 502 11.70 -18.75 19.14
N ALA A 503 11.55 -19.40 20.30
CA ALA A 503 11.30 -20.84 20.39
C ALA A 503 9.87 -21.24 19.99
N GLN A 504 8.86 -20.48 20.42
CA GLN A 504 7.45 -20.88 20.31
C GLN A 504 6.76 -20.28 19.08
N CYS A 505 7.12 -19.06 18.70
CA CYS A 505 6.41 -18.31 17.66
C CYS A 505 7.05 -18.38 16.27
N SER A 506 8.34 -18.74 16.18
CA SER A 506 9.01 -18.85 14.89
C SER A 506 8.53 -20.06 14.09
N VAL A 507 8.42 -19.88 12.78
CA VAL A 507 7.98 -20.90 11.82
C VAL A 507 8.82 -20.80 10.54
N SER A 508 8.94 -21.92 9.84
CA SER A 508 9.51 -21.98 8.49
C SER A 508 8.48 -22.60 7.56
N VAL A 509 8.25 -21.95 6.42
CA VAL A 509 7.19 -22.32 5.46
C VAL A 509 7.71 -22.22 4.04
N GLU A 510 7.15 -23.02 3.14
CA GLU A 510 7.31 -22.83 1.70
C GLU A 510 6.32 -21.75 1.24
N TYR A 511 6.84 -20.60 0.82
CA TYR A 511 6.04 -19.49 0.31
C TYR A 511 5.99 -19.52 -1.21
N LYS A 512 4.77 -19.57 -1.77
CA LYS A 512 4.53 -19.45 -3.20
C LYS A 512 4.45 -17.98 -3.60
N LYS A 513 5.41 -17.52 -4.40
CA LYS A 513 5.43 -16.16 -4.95
C LYS A 513 4.38 -15.97 -6.04
N PRO A 514 4.01 -14.71 -6.36
CA PRO A 514 3.07 -14.40 -7.45
C PRO A 514 3.48 -14.92 -8.84
N ASP A 515 4.78 -15.10 -9.08
CA ASP A 515 5.34 -15.67 -10.32
C ASP A 515 5.24 -17.21 -10.39
N GLY A 516 4.74 -17.84 -9.33
CA GLY A 516 4.58 -19.28 -9.20
C GLY A 516 5.81 -20.01 -8.63
N SER A 517 6.92 -19.31 -8.41
CA SER A 517 8.10 -19.89 -7.75
C SER A 517 7.85 -20.13 -6.27
N PHE A 518 8.54 -21.11 -5.70
CA PHE A 518 8.52 -21.39 -4.26
C PHE A 518 9.84 -20.96 -3.62
N VAL A 519 9.75 -20.37 -2.45
CA VAL A 519 10.90 -20.01 -1.63
C VAL A 519 10.65 -20.38 -0.17
N SER A 520 11.66 -20.99 0.45
CA SER A 520 11.63 -21.25 1.89
C SER A 520 11.86 -19.96 2.67
N VAL A 521 10.92 -19.63 3.55
CA VAL A 521 10.96 -18.42 4.38
C VAL A 521 10.79 -18.79 5.84
N LYS A 522 11.64 -18.20 6.67
CA LYS A 522 11.53 -18.26 8.12
C LYS A 522 11.04 -16.92 8.68
N GLY A 523 10.07 -16.96 9.58
CA GLY A 523 9.50 -15.77 10.20
C GLY A 523 8.66 -16.13 11.41
N PHE A 524 7.68 -15.29 11.73
CA PHE A 524 6.84 -15.46 12.91
C PHE A 524 5.37 -15.61 12.56
N ASP A 525 4.69 -16.50 13.28
CA ASP A 525 3.24 -16.73 13.18
C ASP A 525 2.46 -15.76 14.06
N PHE A 526 1.16 -15.64 13.79
CA PHE A 526 0.17 -14.99 14.64
C PHE A 526 0.00 -15.74 15.98
N ALA A 527 -0.53 -16.95 15.92
CA ALA A 527 -0.88 -17.73 17.10
C ALA A 527 -0.81 -19.22 16.78
N LYS A 528 0.40 -19.70 16.45
CA LYS A 528 0.67 -21.08 16.03
C LYS A 528 0.01 -22.12 16.95
N HIS A 529 0.13 -21.94 18.26
CA HIS A 529 -0.40 -22.89 19.25
C HIS A 529 -1.93 -22.97 19.27
N GLN A 530 -2.63 -21.90 18.87
CA GLN A 530 -4.08 -21.89 18.73
C GLN A 530 -4.54 -22.62 17.46
N ASN A 531 -3.69 -22.70 16.45
CA ASN A 531 -4.03 -23.16 15.10
C ASN A 531 -3.09 -24.26 14.60
N LEU A 532 -2.76 -25.25 15.45
CA LEU A 532 -1.79 -26.31 15.11
C LEU A 532 -2.13 -27.04 13.80
N ALA A 533 -3.41 -27.29 13.54
CA ALA A 533 -3.88 -27.99 12.34
C ALA A 533 -3.66 -27.22 11.02
N ARG A 534 -3.53 -25.88 11.09
CA ARG A 534 -3.29 -25.00 9.94
C ARG A 534 -1.83 -25.03 9.48
N GLY A 535 -0.94 -25.58 10.30
CA GLY A 535 0.51 -25.43 10.13
C GLY A 535 0.98 -24.01 10.44
N GLY A 536 2.27 -23.77 10.16
CA GLY A 536 2.87 -22.45 10.33
C GLY A 536 2.46 -21.49 9.21
N VAL A 537 2.27 -20.22 9.58
CA VAL A 537 2.05 -19.12 8.65
C VAL A 537 3.00 -18.00 9.02
N VAL A 538 3.79 -17.50 8.09
CA VAL A 538 4.63 -16.32 8.33
C VAL A 538 3.80 -15.07 8.12
N SER A 539 3.63 -14.27 9.17
CA SER A 539 3.08 -12.91 9.11
C SER A 539 4.20 -11.93 8.80
N CYS A 540 4.06 -11.15 7.72
CA CYS A 540 5.09 -10.18 7.35
C CYS A 540 5.20 -9.06 8.37
N GLU A 541 4.04 -8.56 8.83
CA GLU A 541 3.97 -7.54 9.86
C GLU A 541 4.62 -8.02 11.16
N TRP A 542 4.19 -9.18 11.69
CA TRP A 542 4.66 -9.64 13.00
C TRP A 542 6.13 -10.04 12.97
N THR A 543 6.61 -10.52 11.81
CA THR A 543 8.04 -10.73 11.59
C THR A 543 8.81 -9.40 11.63
N ALA A 544 8.30 -8.33 11.01
CA ALA A 544 8.89 -6.99 11.09
C ALA A 544 8.89 -6.43 12.53
N GLN A 545 7.81 -6.65 13.28
CA GLN A 545 7.73 -6.29 14.70
C GLN A 545 8.82 -6.99 15.53
N MET A 546 9.03 -8.29 15.31
CA MET A 546 10.10 -9.06 15.96
C MET A 546 11.50 -8.60 15.53
N ILE A 547 11.71 -8.26 14.26
CA ILE A 547 12.98 -7.67 13.78
C ILE A 547 13.30 -6.39 14.55
N LEU A 548 12.32 -5.51 14.73
CA LEU A 548 12.50 -4.28 15.51
C LEU A 548 12.82 -4.57 16.99
N ALA A 549 12.12 -5.53 17.61
CA ALA A 549 12.41 -5.95 18.99
C ALA A 549 13.84 -6.51 19.13
N LEU A 550 14.30 -7.34 18.19
CA LEU A 550 15.67 -7.86 18.15
C LEU A 550 16.70 -6.72 18.04
N LYS A 551 16.47 -5.73 17.17
CA LYS A 551 17.35 -4.55 17.05
C LYS A 551 17.41 -3.72 18.34
N ILE A 552 16.28 -3.55 19.03
CA ILE A 552 16.23 -2.86 20.33
C ILE A 552 17.01 -3.64 21.40
N MET A 553 16.90 -4.97 21.42
CA MET A 553 17.66 -5.82 22.34
C MET A 553 19.16 -5.77 22.07
N ALA A 554 19.56 -5.72 20.80
CA ALA A 554 20.96 -5.56 20.42
C ALA A 554 21.53 -4.24 20.98
N GLY A 555 20.84 -3.11 20.74
CA GLY A 555 21.26 -1.81 21.28
C GLY A 555 21.20 -1.73 22.82
N TYR A 556 20.28 -2.44 23.45
CA TYR A 556 20.23 -2.55 24.92
C TYR A 556 21.47 -3.23 25.49
N HIS A 557 21.88 -4.37 24.92
CA HIS A 557 23.07 -5.11 25.38
C HIS A 557 24.38 -4.40 25.02
N GLU A 558 24.43 -3.72 23.88
CA GLU A 558 25.53 -2.82 23.54
C GLU A 558 25.70 -1.72 24.60
N GLY A 559 24.59 -1.08 25.01
CA GLY A 559 24.59 -0.09 26.08
C GLY A 559 24.94 -0.64 27.48
N LEU A 560 24.94 -1.96 27.66
CA LEU A 560 25.42 -2.64 28.87
C LEU A 560 26.88 -3.12 28.76
N GLY A 561 27.53 -2.96 27.60
CA GLY A 561 28.86 -3.51 27.32
C GLY A 561 28.89 -5.02 27.11
N ASN A 562 27.73 -5.66 26.87
CA ASN A 562 27.64 -7.08 26.55
C ASN A 562 27.68 -7.30 25.03
N GLU A 563 28.89 -7.29 24.47
CA GLU A 563 29.12 -7.41 23.02
C GLU A 563 28.59 -8.74 22.45
N GLU A 564 28.70 -9.84 23.21
CA GLU A 564 28.25 -11.16 22.76
C GLU A 564 26.73 -11.17 22.50
N LYS A 565 25.94 -10.69 23.47
CA LYS A 565 24.48 -10.61 23.32
C LYS A 565 24.06 -9.56 22.30
N ALA A 566 24.77 -8.44 22.22
CA ALA A 566 24.50 -7.42 21.21
C ALA A 566 24.66 -7.99 19.79
N LEU A 567 25.76 -8.71 19.54
CA LEU A 567 26.01 -9.39 18.27
C LEU A 567 25.03 -10.54 18.00
N TYR A 568 24.61 -11.28 19.02
CA TYR A 568 23.61 -12.34 18.89
C TYR A 568 22.27 -11.78 18.38
N TYR A 569 21.70 -10.79 19.06
CA TYR A 569 20.43 -10.19 18.67
C TYR A 569 20.53 -9.42 17.35
N GLY A 570 21.65 -8.72 17.11
CA GLY A 570 21.90 -8.04 15.85
C GLY A 570 21.89 -9.00 14.66
N ARG A 571 22.58 -10.14 14.77
CA ARG A 571 22.60 -11.18 13.73
C ARG A 571 21.23 -11.79 13.47
N LEU A 572 20.44 -12.04 14.52
CA LEU A 572 19.06 -12.51 14.37
C LEU A 572 18.19 -11.47 13.64
N GLY A 573 18.31 -10.18 14.00
CA GLY A 573 17.60 -9.09 13.32
C GLY A 573 17.92 -9.05 11.82
N ASP A 574 19.20 -9.16 11.46
CA ASP A 574 19.66 -9.23 10.06
C ASP A 574 19.12 -10.48 9.34
N GLU A 575 19.17 -11.64 9.99
CA GLU A 575 18.67 -12.91 9.43
C GLU A 575 17.19 -12.78 9.07
N TYR A 576 16.36 -12.37 10.03
CA TYR A 576 14.92 -12.23 9.79
C TYR A 576 14.60 -11.12 8.80
N THR A 577 15.38 -10.04 8.74
CA THR A 577 15.23 -9.00 7.70
C THR A 577 15.46 -9.57 6.30
N SER A 578 16.51 -10.40 6.16
CA SER A 578 16.80 -11.11 4.92
C SER A 578 15.70 -12.12 4.57
N GLU A 579 15.19 -12.88 5.54
CA GLU A 579 14.08 -13.82 5.32
C GLU A 579 12.79 -13.10 4.90
N LEU A 580 12.43 -12.00 5.57
CA LEU A 580 11.28 -11.18 5.24
C LEU A 580 11.40 -10.56 3.84
N SER A 581 12.61 -10.16 3.44
CA SER A 581 12.88 -9.64 2.09
C SER A 581 12.58 -10.64 0.98
N LYS A 582 12.59 -11.96 1.27
CA LYS A 582 12.20 -12.98 0.29
C LYS A 582 10.70 -12.92 -0.04
N MET A 583 9.87 -12.39 0.85
CA MET A 583 8.43 -12.26 0.68
C MET A 583 8.02 -10.98 -0.06
N ILE A 584 8.96 -10.11 -0.41
CA ILE A 584 8.65 -8.92 -1.20
C ILE A 584 8.14 -9.34 -2.59
N VAL A 585 7.03 -8.73 -2.99
CA VAL A 585 6.38 -8.93 -4.28
C VAL A 585 6.31 -7.62 -5.06
N SER A 586 6.22 -7.74 -6.39
CA SER A 586 5.84 -6.63 -7.25
C SER A 586 4.33 -6.50 -7.25
N SER A 587 3.80 -5.31 -6.95
CA SER A 587 2.37 -5.05 -6.89
C SER A 587 1.66 -5.40 -8.20
N PRO A 588 0.61 -6.24 -8.17
CA PRO A 588 -0.12 -6.65 -9.36
C PRO A 588 -1.13 -5.62 -9.89
N SER A 589 -1.53 -4.62 -9.10
CA SER A 589 -2.59 -3.66 -9.43
C SER A 589 -2.10 -2.54 -10.33
N PRO A 590 -3.00 -1.91 -11.10
CA PRO A 590 -2.69 -0.70 -11.84
C PRO A 590 -2.20 0.45 -10.95
N VAL A 591 -2.72 0.55 -9.72
CA VAL A 591 -2.39 1.61 -8.76
C VAL A 591 -0.96 1.46 -8.25
N GLY A 592 -0.56 0.27 -7.82
CA GLY A 592 0.79 0.04 -7.31
C GLY A 592 1.88 -0.01 -8.38
N GLN A 593 1.56 0.03 -9.68
CA GLN A 593 2.51 0.20 -10.79
C GLN A 593 3.72 -0.76 -10.79
N GLY A 594 3.59 -1.93 -10.17
CA GLY A 594 4.68 -2.89 -10.00
C GLY A 594 5.71 -2.53 -8.94
N ASP A 595 5.53 -1.45 -8.18
CA ASP A 595 6.37 -1.15 -7.02
C ASP A 595 6.22 -2.23 -5.95
N PHE A 596 7.16 -2.23 -5.01
CA PHE A 596 7.30 -3.33 -4.07
C PHE A 596 6.29 -3.19 -2.93
N CYS A 597 5.74 -4.32 -2.51
CA CYS A 597 4.96 -4.43 -1.29
C CYS A 597 5.21 -5.78 -0.64
N LEU A 598 4.76 -5.93 0.60
CA LEU A 598 4.68 -7.23 1.25
C LEU A 598 3.23 -7.72 1.29
N PRO A 599 3.01 -9.03 1.12
CA PRO A 599 1.73 -9.62 1.46
C PRO A 599 1.50 -9.55 2.96
N TYR A 600 0.24 -9.67 3.38
CA TYR A 600 -0.07 -9.72 4.80
C TYR A 600 0.58 -10.94 5.48
N ALA A 601 0.50 -12.11 4.81
CA ALA A 601 1.02 -13.37 5.32
C ALA A 601 1.43 -14.31 4.19
N SER A 602 2.10 -15.42 4.53
CA SER A 602 2.50 -16.46 3.58
C SER A 602 1.33 -17.26 3.00
N HIS A 603 0.15 -17.20 3.63
CA HIS A 603 -1.07 -17.87 3.18
C HIS A 603 -2.26 -16.92 3.20
N GLU A 604 -3.11 -17.03 2.18
CA GLU A 604 -4.37 -16.29 2.05
C GLU A 604 -5.51 -16.96 2.83
N PHE A 605 -6.46 -16.17 3.32
CA PHE A 605 -7.68 -16.64 3.97
C PHE A 605 -7.47 -17.71 5.06
N VAL A 606 -6.46 -17.52 5.90
CA VAL A 606 -6.14 -18.40 7.02
C VAL A 606 -6.49 -17.75 8.36
N ASP A 607 -7.00 -18.54 9.31
CA ASP A 607 -7.37 -18.06 10.65
C ASP A 607 -6.12 -17.56 11.41
N THR A 608 -6.11 -16.31 11.86
CA THR A 608 -4.97 -15.72 12.58
C THR A 608 -4.93 -16.13 14.06
N GLY A 609 -5.98 -16.79 14.55
CA GLY A 609 -6.22 -17.06 15.96
C GLY A 609 -6.81 -15.87 16.71
N HIS A 610 -6.88 -14.68 16.11
CA HIS A 610 -7.30 -13.44 16.77
C HIS A 610 -8.76 -13.04 16.47
N GLY A 611 -9.53 -13.95 15.87
CA GLY A 611 -10.94 -13.72 15.53
C GLY A 611 -11.16 -13.17 14.11
N TRP A 612 -10.10 -13.08 13.30
CA TRP A 612 -10.19 -12.76 11.88
C TRP A 612 -9.29 -13.68 11.04
N ARG A 613 -9.42 -13.56 9.72
CA ARG A 613 -8.61 -14.32 8.75
C ARG A 613 -7.71 -13.38 7.97
N THR A 614 -6.60 -13.91 7.46
CA THR A 614 -5.76 -13.16 6.52
C THR A 614 -6.57 -12.78 5.26
N PRO A 615 -6.22 -11.67 4.59
CA PRO A 615 -6.89 -11.26 3.36
C PRO A 615 -6.90 -12.37 2.30
N LYS A 616 -7.94 -12.37 1.46
CA LYS A 616 -8.10 -13.27 0.30
C LYS A 616 -7.27 -12.75 -0.87
N GLY A 617 -6.60 -13.65 -1.58
CA GLY A 617 -5.85 -13.34 -2.80
C GLY A 617 -4.35 -13.60 -2.66
N SER A 618 -3.82 -14.36 -3.62
CA SER A 618 -2.41 -14.77 -3.67
C SER A 618 -1.45 -13.67 -4.15
N ARG A 619 -1.97 -12.50 -4.48
CA ARG A 619 -1.19 -11.32 -4.88
C ARG A 619 -1.65 -10.09 -4.10
N THR A 620 -1.85 -10.25 -2.81
CA THR A 620 -2.30 -9.16 -1.95
C THR A 620 -1.11 -8.33 -1.47
N GLY A 621 -1.20 -7.01 -1.58
CA GLY A 621 -0.31 -6.07 -0.89
C GLY A 621 -0.98 -5.59 0.40
N SER A 622 -0.22 -5.40 1.47
CA SER A 622 -0.73 -4.94 2.76
C SER A 622 0.00 -3.69 3.25
N VAL A 623 -0.75 -2.68 3.67
CA VAL A 623 -0.21 -1.47 4.30
C VAL A 623 0.49 -1.81 5.61
N ALA A 624 -0.15 -2.57 6.51
CA ALA A 624 0.46 -2.96 7.78
C ALA A 624 1.82 -3.67 7.58
N ALA A 625 1.86 -4.70 6.75
CA ALA A 625 3.09 -5.44 6.46
C ALA A 625 4.18 -4.56 5.82
N THR A 626 3.80 -3.76 4.83
CA THR A 626 4.74 -2.90 4.08
C THR A 626 5.27 -1.77 4.96
N ALA A 627 4.40 -1.08 5.68
CA ALA A 627 4.77 0.02 6.57
C ALA A 627 5.66 -0.47 7.72
N TYR A 628 5.30 -1.57 8.40
CA TYR A 628 6.15 -2.12 9.45
C TYR A 628 7.52 -2.56 8.96
N THR A 629 7.59 -3.13 7.76
CA THR A 629 8.88 -3.53 7.19
C THR A 629 9.77 -2.32 6.96
N ILE A 630 9.23 -1.21 6.44
CA ILE A 630 9.96 0.06 6.31
C ILE A 630 10.47 0.53 7.69
N LEU A 631 9.59 0.58 8.69
CA LEU A 631 9.94 1.03 10.04
C LEU A 631 11.02 0.13 10.68
N ALA A 632 10.89 -1.20 10.55
CA ALA A 632 11.79 -2.18 11.13
C ALA A 632 13.17 -2.17 10.47
N ILE A 633 13.24 -2.03 9.14
CA ILE A 633 14.51 -1.91 8.42
C ILE A 633 15.25 -0.65 8.89
N ASP A 634 14.55 0.48 8.96
CA ASP A 634 15.13 1.74 9.42
C ASP A 634 15.39 1.81 10.93
N GLY A 635 14.97 0.80 11.71
CA GLY A 635 15.07 0.79 13.16
C GLY A 635 14.20 1.84 13.86
N PHE A 636 13.16 2.36 13.18
CA PHE A 636 12.22 3.33 13.75
C PHE A 636 11.23 2.61 14.65
N ASN A 637 11.23 2.93 15.95
CA ASN A 637 10.26 2.41 16.89
C ASN A 637 8.98 3.26 16.88
N PRO A 638 7.81 2.74 16.44
CA PRO A 638 6.57 3.50 16.45
C PRO A 638 6.02 3.79 17.85
N LEU A 639 6.37 2.97 18.84
CA LEU A 639 5.83 2.99 20.20
C LEU A 639 6.67 3.85 21.18
N LYS A 640 7.72 4.51 20.69
CA LYS A 640 8.51 5.48 21.45
C LYS A 640 8.96 6.63 20.55
N PHE A 641 9.28 7.78 21.14
CA PHE A 641 10.00 8.80 20.38
C PHE A 641 11.43 8.31 20.10
N ASN A 642 11.79 8.30 18.83
CA ASN A 642 13.14 7.97 18.38
C ASN A 642 14.05 9.16 18.72
N LYS A 643 15.25 8.87 19.21
CA LYS A 643 16.23 9.88 19.64
C LYS A 643 17.11 10.33 18.49
#